data_AF-A0A4S9SSB2-F1
#
_entry.id   AF-A0A4S9SSB2-F1
#
_cell.length_a   1.000
_cell.length_b   1.000
_cell.length_c   1.000
_cell.angle_alpha   90.00
_cell.angle_beta   90.00
_cell.angle_gamma   90.00
#
_symmetry.space_group_name_H-M   'P 1'
#
loop_
_entity.id
_entity.type
_entity.pdbx_description
1 polymer ?
#
loop_
_entity_poly.entity_id
_entity_poly.type
_entity_poly.pdbx_seq_one_letter_code
_entity_poly.pdbx_strand_id
1 'polypeptide(L)'
;MRGLDQLDSMTGLLSPHLEKFDPESISNYVSSPSRCLKIVKGLVFTGCALFCYLLYTSVATHPEWNYVSSGLSTNTTNTTTSIRTPTIPIKSTTDIKAEIIGSLHKTGKPLYYTIHTNQPYDIDLALRAVLHLSPDEVYNKALTQPIKSGGEEKLRELGLRVRMFKKYFDAWEALHVVTDGLSNTAFVRDDILRYIRDAKDISAFTAGTRLEAMHAYETYRTFLSSMSTILFPWTTPYFSDHMTLHGHMYNAGRGIVISGSNDQAPYIKTAISSFRAMGCTLPVEIMYLGDDDLSEDTRAELETIPDVITRDIEQMVNDQGWELKGWAGKAFAAFLSSFREVILLDADVLFFDNPELMFEEPGYVDTGALFFRDRVVFPQDKKSFLRKILPKPVSGKARQSRWWSGESGEYQESGVVIVDKWRHFLSVFLTARLNGPDRDDSDAGKGTYSFWWGDKETWWIGFELAGDTDYHFHQGEAGNLGTVSNIEPIEKPKDKEEEKKEEEKTDEDLKLNVLDTAAIEQQPHKTDAEEFKDQLDSLTKLENGESQESPTETQNEETAGEEREDAENPTEDNKEPSESAGAEGETEFIYPPTTHDDVLRAVEAAEAEKATPQFKEPEHPVSAQNISATITDAPAADSEEELATPVPEPAVKSERSLSRRHLAKRDDWFDTALNAKHTNLTGPAMLNLTNQYAVLCSPQLLHLSLSGRPMWFNGWIQQNKHEAASKVSTFEFYMGEKKKDGKWAEWGIGADNMCCLKSDGLKAFDEKELNALKMIENIAYESGALDQVKKPERDAENETGY
;
A
#
# COMPACT_ATOMS: atom_id res chain seq x y z
N MET A 1 -13.07 57.80 -14.53
CA MET A 1 -12.69 59.18 -14.91
C MET A 1 -11.80 59.74 -13.81
N ARG A 2 -10.71 60.46 -14.18
CA ARG A 2 -9.70 61.09 -13.29
C ARG A 2 -8.91 60.10 -12.41
N GLY A 3 -7.59 60.23 -12.38
CA GLY A 3 -6.69 59.31 -11.65
C GLY A 3 -5.28 59.12 -12.22
N LEU A 4 -4.93 59.80 -13.33
CA LEU A 4 -3.59 59.81 -13.92
C LEU A 4 -3.21 61.25 -14.22
N ASP A 5 -2.30 61.85 -13.44
CA ASP A 5 -1.61 63.12 -13.70
C ASP A 5 -0.56 63.42 -12.59
N GLN A 6 0.37 62.49 -12.31
CA GLN A 6 1.58 62.76 -11.51
C GLN A 6 2.64 61.63 -11.60
N LEU A 7 3.29 61.49 -12.75
CA LEU A 7 4.44 60.58 -12.90
C LEU A 7 5.45 61.04 -13.98
N ASP A 8 5.58 62.36 -14.14
CA ASP A 8 6.33 63.01 -15.23
C ASP A 8 7.55 63.80 -14.72
N SER A 9 8.33 63.20 -13.81
CA SER A 9 9.56 63.83 -13.28
C SER A 9 10.64 62.85 -12.79
N MET A 10 11.05 61.86 -13.61
CA MET A 10 12.39 61.26 -13.48
C MET A 10 12.96 60.56 -14.73
N THR A 11 12.54 60.96 -15.93
CA THR A 11 13.12 60.53 -17.21
C THR A 11 14.44 61.26 -17.50
N GLY A 12 15.56 60.76 -16.96
CA GLY A 12 16.79 61.55 -16.86
C GLY A 12 18.15 60.85 -16.95
N LEU A 13 18.26 59.58 -17.38
CA LEU A 13 19.56 58.95 -17.70
C LEU A 13 19.43 57.62 -18.49
N LEU A 14 19.08 57.69 -19.77
CA LEU A 14 19.28 56.59 -20.74
C LEU A 14 19.99 57.10 -21.99
N SER A 15 20.91 56.30 -22.53
CA SER A 15 21.86 56.72 -23.57
C SER A 15 21.26 56.66 -24.99
N PRO A 16 21.46 57.67 -25.85
CA PRO A 16 20.78 57.78 -27.14
C PRO A 16 21.41 56.87 -28.21
N HIS A 17 20.92 55.62 -28.33
CA HIS A 17 21.33 54.75 -29.43
C HIS A 17 20.28 53.72 -29.92
N LEU A 18 19.03 53.77 -29.44
CA LEU A 18 17.98 52.79 -29.79
C LEU A 18 16.79 53.36 -30.60
N GLU A 19 16.79 54.65 -30.96
CA GLU A 19 15.83 55.21 -31.91
C GLU A 19 16.18 54.83 -33.36
N LYS A 20 15.93 53.57 -33.73
CA LYS A 20 15.69 53.07 -35.11
C LYS A 20 15.57 51.54 -35.15
N PHE A 21 14.40 51.01 -34.78
CA PHE A 21 13.96 49.69 -35.25
C PHE A 21 12.48 49.72 -35.62
N ASP A 22 12.21 49.39 -36.87
CA ASP A 22 10.89 49.31 -37.49
C ASP A 22 10.29 47.91 -37.26
N PRO A 23 8.98 47.72 -37.01
CA PRO A 23 8.44 46.43 -36.58
C PRO A 23 8.73 45.25 -37.54
N GLU A 24 8.76 45.49 -38.84
CA GLU A 24 9.10 44.45 -39.84
C GLU A 24 10.57 43.97 -39.74
N SER A 25 11.46 44.78 -39.15
CA SER A 25 12.84 44.38 -38.88
C SER A 25 12.96 43.36 -37.73
N ILE A 26 11.97 43.28 -36.83
CA ILE A 26 12.00 42.35 -35.70
C ILE A 26 11.60 40.95 -36.15
N SER A 27 10.55 40.84 -36.98
CA SER A 27 10.07 39.58 -37.56
C SER A 27 11.20 38.81 -38.28
N ASN A 28 12.04 39.51 -39.04
CA ASN A 28 13.16 38.91 -39.78
C ASN A 28 14.40 38.59 -38.93
N TYR A 29 14.49 39.06 -37.68
CA TYR A 29 15.66 38.83 -36.80
C TYR A 29 15.50 37.61 -35.86
N VAL A 30 14.28 37.07 -35.72
CA VAL A 30 13.97 35.90 -34.87
C VAL A 30 13.97 34.61 -35.70
N SER A 31 15.05 34.38 -36.44
CA SER A 31 15.27 33.22 -37.32
C SER A 31 16.41 32.29 -36.85
N SER A 32 16.90 32.47 -35.61
CA SER A 32 17.90 31.58 -35.01
C SER A 32 17.70 31.41 -33.49
N PRO A 33 17.47 30.17 -32.99
CA PRO A 33 17.32 29.91 -31.54
C PRO A 33 18.50 30.41 -30.69
N SER A 34 19.72 30.37 -31.27
CA SER A 34 20.96 30.81 -30.62
C SER A 34 20.99 32.28 -30.16
N ARG A 35 20.13 33.13 -30.75
CA ARG A 35 20.07 34.58 -30.44
C ARG A 35 18.96 34.92 -29.46
N CYS A 36 17.80 34.26 -29.55
CA CYS A 36 16.70 34.43 -28.58
C CYS A 36 17.16 34.10 -27.15
N LEU A 37 17.91 33.00 -26.99
CA LEU A 37 18.47 32.56 -25.71
C LEU A 37 19.38 33.61 -25.03
N LYS A 38 20.02 34.51 -25.78
CA LYS A 38 20.84 35.59 -25.20
C LYS A 38 20.00 36.73 -24.61
N ILE A 39 18.87 37.04 -25.23
CA ILE A 39 17.94 38.08 -24.73
C ILE A 39 17.25 37.58 -23.46
N VAL A 40 16.76 36.33 -23.46
CA VAL A 40 16.14 35.70 -22.28
C VAL A 40 17.14 35.63 -21.11
N LYS A 41 18.38 35.18 -21.35
CA LYS A 41 19.41 35.16 -20.29
C LYS A 41 19.78 36.55 -19.76
N GLY A 42 19.74 37.58 -20.61
CA GLY A 42 19.94 38.98 -20.18
C GLY A 42 18.83 39.45 -19.25
N LEU A 43 17.56 39.28 -19.66
CA LEU A 43 16.39 39.70 -18.89
C LEU A 43 16.28 38.98 -17.54
N VAL A 44 16.52 37.66 -17.52
CA VAL A 44 16.54 36.85 -16.29
C VAL A 44 17.63 37.34 -15.32
N PHE A 45 18.85 37.63 -15.80
CA PHE A 45 19.91 38.15 -14.93
C PHE A 45 19.57 39.53 -14.34
N THR A 46 18.98 40.43 -15.13
CA THR A 46 18.52 41.73 -14.61
C THR A 46 17.36 41.60 -13.62
N GLY A 47 16.42 40.67 -13.85
CA GLY A 47 15.32 40.38 -12.94
C GLY A 47 15.80 39.84 -11.60
N CYS A 48 16.66 38.81 -11.61
CA CYS A 48 17.25 38.26 -10.39
C CYS A 48 18.09 39.28 -9.62
N ALA A 49 18.86 40.12 -10.31
CA ALA A 49 19.62 41.20 -9.66
C ALA A 49 18.71 42.21 -8.94
N LEU A 50 17.59 42.60 -9.57
CA LEU A 50 16.60 43.50 -8.96
C LEU A 50 15.90 42.84 -7.76
N PHE A 51 15.52 41.58 -7.88
CA PHE A 51 14.87 40.81 -6.81
C PHE A 51 15.78 40.61 -5.60
N CYS A 52 17.04 40.24 -5.81
CA CYS A 52 18.04 40.14 -4.74
C CYS A 52 18.32 41.50 -4.06
N TYR A 53 18.33 42.60 -4.82
CA TYR A 53 18.47 43.94 -4.24
C TYR A 53 17.26 44.31 -3.37
N LEU A 54 16.03 44.06 -3.86
CA LEU A 54 14.81 44.32 -3.11
C LEU A 54 14.74 43.49 -1.81
N LEU A 55 15.03 42.19 -1.87
CA LEU A 55 15.16 41.32 -0.69
C LEU A 55 16.22 41.82 0.30
N TYR A 56 17.39 42.23 -0.18
CA TYR A 56 18.43 42.79 0.68
C TYR A 56 17.94 44.06 1.39
N THR A 57 17.24 44.95 0.67
CA THR A 57 16.70 46.19 1.28
C THR A 57 15.55 45.95 2.26
N SER A 58 14.68 44.96 2.05
CA SER A 58 13.58 44.66 2.99
C SER A 58 14.08 43.99 4.27
N VAL A 59 14.99 43.02 4.16
CA VAL A 59 15.59 42.34 5.31
C VAL A 59 16.49 43.28 6.12
N ALA A 60 17.24 44.18 5.48
CA ALA A 60 18.18 45.07 6.17
C ALA A 60 17.54 46.30 6.85
N THR A 61 16.22 46.51 6.75
CA THR A 61 15.56 47.75 7.25
C THR A 61 14.40 47.55 8.22
N HIS A 62 13.97 46.32 8.52
CA HIS A 62 12.87 46.07 9.45
C HIS A 62 13.32 46.13 10.94
N PRO A 63 12.82 47.06 11.79
CA PRO A 63 13.34 47.23 13.16
C PRO A 63 12.99 46.10 14.15
N GLU A 64 11.94 45.32 13.85
CA GLU A 64 11.32 44.38 14.79
C GLU A 64 12.07 43.04 14.93
N TRP A 65 12.99 42.69 14.01
CA TRP A 65 13.62 41.36 13.96
C TRP A 65 14.89 41.20 14.82
N ASN A 66 15.21 42.18 15.68
CA ASN A 66 16.39 42.15 16.56
C ASN A 66 16.02 42.35 18.04
N TYR A 67 15.10 41.54 18.58
CA TYR A 67 14.79 41.54 20.01
C TYR A 67 14.71 40.13 20.61
N VAL A 68 15.79 39.69 21.27
CA VAL A 68 15.80 38.45 22.07
C VAL A 68 15.33 38.78 23.49
N SER A 69 14.10 38.41 23.82
CA SER A 69 13.55 38.59 25.17
C SER A 69 14.21 37.61 26.15
N SER A 70 15.01 38.14 27.08
CA SER A 70 15.49 37.41 28.25
C SER A 70 14.76 37.91 29.49
N GLY A 71 13.94 37.05 30.10
CA GLY A 71 13.01 37.43 31.15
C GLY A 71 12.82 36.35 32.21
N LEU A 72 13.75 36.29 33.18
CA LEU A 72 13.48 35.60 34.45
C LEU A 72 12.42 36.38 35.23
N SER A 73 11.42 35.67 35.77
CA SER A 73 10.52 36.17 36.80
C SER A 73 10.37 35.13 37.91
N THR A 74 10.28 35.57 39.16
CA THR A 74 10.42 34.71 40.35
C THR A 74 9.25 34.84 41.31
N ASN A 75 8.72 33.69 41.74
CA ASN A 75 7.79 33.52 42.88
C ASN A 75 6.38 34.17 42.66
N THR A 76 5.29 33.74 43.31
CA THR A 76 5.19 33.29 44.72
C THR A 76 4.04 32.31 44.96
N THR A 77 4.28 31.37 45.88
CA THR A 77 3.44 30.33 46.51
C THR A 77 1.90 30.38 46.39
N ASN A 78 1.29 29.19 46.37
CA ASN A 78 0.38 28.80 47.46
C ASN A 78 0.39 27.27 47.74
N THR A 79 0.11 26.90 48.99
CA THR A 79 0.18 25.53 49.56
C THR A 79 -1.02 24.66 49.13
N THR A 80 -0.99 23.32 49.21
CA THR A 80 -1.43 22.58 50.42
C THR A 80 -1.20 21.05 50.33
N THR A 81 -0.42 20.51 51.27
CA THR A 81 -0.25 19.09 51.72
C THR A 81 0.09 17.96 50.74
N SER A 82 0.79 16.96 51.29
CA SER A 82 1.30 15.75 50.61
C SER A 82 0.65 14.48 51.17
N ILE A 83 0.53 13.45 50.34
CA ILE A 83 0.73 12.06 50.76
C ILE A 83 1.94 11.53 49.98
N ARG A 84 2.81 10.73 50.62
CA ARG A 84 4.02 10.13 50.01
C ARG A 84 3.91 8.62 49.96
N THR A 85 4.24 8.06 48.80
CA THR A 85 4.66 6.66 48.64
C THR A 85 6.10 6.69 48.10
N PRO A 86 7.05 5.87 48.59
CA PRO A 86 8.46 6.01 48.22
C PRO A 86 8.80 5.25 46.93
N THR A 87 8.81 5.96 45.79
CA THR A 87 9.40 5.46 44.53
C THR A 87 10.88 5.82 44.47
N ILE A 88 11.73 4.88 44.04
CA ILE A 88 13.16 5.13 43.81
C ILE A 88 13.30 5.93 42.50
N PRO A 89 14.04 7.06 42.48
CA PRO A 89 14.17 7.87 41.27
C PRO A 89 15.16 7.22 40.28
N ILE A 90 14.61 6.56 39.26
CA ILE A 90 15.34 6.28 38.02
C ILE A 90 15.50 7.63 37.29
N LYS A 91 16.73 8.05 36.98
CA LYS A 91 16.99 9.26 36.16
C LYS A 91 16.33 9.08 34.78
N SER A 92 15.70 10.12 34.24
CA SER A 92 15.17 10.04 32.88
C SER A 92 16.31 10.06 31.87
N THR A 93 16.09 9.46 30.69
CA THR A 93 17.02 9.52 29.56
C THR A 93 17.33 10.97 29.14
N THR A 94 16.37 11.88 29.36
CA THR A 94 16.46 13.32 29.13
C THR A 94 17.45 14.01 30.06
N ASP A 95 17.43 13.67 31.36
CA ASP A 95 18.40 14.21 32.35
C ASP A 95 19.84 13.81 31.99
N ILE A 96 20.01 12.56 31.54
CA ILE A 96 21.31 12.01 31.12
C ILE A 96 21.81 12.72 29.86
N LYS A 97 20.94 12.97 28.86
CA LYS A 97 21.30 13.80 27.68
C LYS A 97 21.81 15.19 28.12
N ALA A 98 21.08 15.90 28.98
CA ALA A 98 21.43 17.25 29.41
C ALA A 98 22.79 17.31 30.14
N GLU A 99 23.05 16.36 31.05
CA GLU A 99 24.29 16.27 31.83
C GLU A 99 25.52 15.95 30.95
N ILE A 100 25.33 15.12 29.91
CA ILE A 100 26.36 14.81 28.91
C ILE A 100 26.65 16.00 28.00
N ILE A 101 25.61 16.68 27.48
CA ILE A 101 25.73 17.85 26.59
C ILE A 101 26.50 18.99 27.28
N GLY A 102 26.20 19.27 28.56
CA GLY A 102 26.89 20.29 29.36
C GLY A 102 28.39 20.03 29.56
N SER A 103 28.84 18.78 29.44
CA SER A 103 30.25 18.40 29.48
C SER A 103 30.94 18.54 28.12
N LEU A 104 30.26 18.11 27.04
CA LEU A 104 30.84 17.95 25.70
C LEU A 104 30.98 19.26 24.90
N HIS A 105 30.29 20.34 25.27
CA HIS A 105 30.44 21.69 24.70
C HIS A 105 31.90 22.23 24.68
N LYS A 106 32.83 21.60 25.41
CA LYS A 106 34.27 21.92 25.40
C LYS A 106 35.05 21.40 24.19
N THR A 107 34.44 20.56 23.33
CA THR A 107 35.19 19.80 22.30
C THR A 107 35.06 20.33 20.87
N GLY A 108 34.06 21.16 20.57
CA GLY A 108 33.95 21.87 19.28
C GLY A 108 33.65 21.01 18.04
N LYS A 109 33.36 19.70 18.20
CA LYS A 109 32.79 18.86 17.12
C LYS A 109 31.26 18.84 17.22
N PRO A 110 30.53 18.81 16.10
CA PRO A 110 29.10 18.46 16.13
C PRO A 110 28.95 17.02 16.63
N LEU A 111 27.91 16.77 17.42
CA LEU A 111 27.62 15.48 18.03
C LEU A 111 26.34 14.91 17.43
N TYR A 112 26.51 13.88 16.59
CA TYR A 112 25.43 13.21 15.89
C TYR A 112 25.02 11.93 16.61
N TYR A 113 23.77 11.52 16.38
CA TYR A 113 23.19 10.33 16.98
C TYR A 113 22.54 9.44 15.92
N THR A 114 22.50 8.13 16.21
CA THR A 114 21.79 7.15 15.38
C THR A 114 20.27 7.34 15.50
N ILE A 115 19.58 7.45 14.37
CA ILE A 115 18.12 7.59 14.25
C ILE A 115 17.31 6.54 15.04
N HIS A 116 17.72 5.26 15.02
CA HIS A 116 16.97 4.14 15.62
C HIS A 116 17.35 3.89 17.09
N THR A 117 18.64 3.89 17.42
CA THR A 117 19.13 3.52 18.75
C THR A 117 19.50 4.71 19.65
N ASN A 118 19.47 5.93 19.10
CA ASN A 118 19.80 7.19 19.80
C ASN A 118 21.17 7.12 20.54
N GLN A 119 22.11 6.37 19.97
CA GLN A 119 23.48 6.24 20.46
C GLN A 119 24.39 7.26 19.77
N PRO A 120 25.55 7.61 20.36
CA PRO A 120 26.56 8.42 19.68
C PRO A 120 26.92 7.76 18.34
N TYR A 121 26.75 8.49 17.24
CA TYR A 121 26.92 7.94 15.90
C TYR A 121 28.40 7.76 15.55
N ASP A 122 28.75 6.53 15.15
CA ASP A 122 30.09 6.13 14.71
C ASP A 122 30.10 5.94 13.18
N ILE A 123 30.65 6.94 12.48
CA ILE A 123 30.86 6.86 11.02
C ILE A 123 31.87 5.79 10.65
N ASP A 124 32.92 5.54 11.44
CA ASP A 124 33.94 4.56 11.06
C ASP A 124 33.36 3.14 11.09
N LEU A 125 32.47 2.84 12.04
CA LEU A 125 31.67 1.61 12.08
C LEU A 125 30.67 1.52 10.91
N ALA A 126 29.85 2.56 10.69
CA ALA A 126 28.82 2.55 9.64
C ALA A 126 29.43 2.48 8.22
N LEU A 127 30.55 3.18 8.00
CA LEU A 127 31.28 3.15 6.74
C LEU A 127 31.94 1.79 6.51
N ARG A 128 32.48 1.15 7.56
CA ARG A 128 33.02 -0.22 7.46
C ARG A 128 31.94 -1.22 7.02
N ALA A 129 30.71 -1.08 7.53
CA ALA A 129 29.58 -1.90 7.12
C ALA A 129 29.23 -1.69 5.63
N VAL A 130 29.13 -0.44 5.17
CA VAL A 130 28.88 -0.11 3.75
C VAL A 130 29.98 -0.64 2.83
N LEU A 131 31.26 -0.47 3.20
CA LEU A 131 32.40 -0.95 2.41
C LEU A 131 32.45 -2.48 2.34
N HIS A 132 32.14 -3.18 3.45
CA HIS A 132 32.01 -4.65 3.47
C HIS A 132 30.78 -5.14 2.68
N LEU A 133 29.75 -4.31 2.52
CA LEU A 133 28.56 -4.61 1.73
C LEU A 133 28.66 -4.16 0.27
N SER A 134 29.79 -3.62 -0.21
CA SER A 134 29.96 -3.32 -1.63
C SER A 134 29.86 -4.62 -2.44
N PRO A 135 28.89 -4.77 -3.37
CA PRO A 135 28.76 -5.98 -4.17
C PRO A 135 29.91 -6.10 -5.17
N ASP A 136 30.23 -7.34 -5.55
CA ASP A 136 31.08 -7.61 -6.70
C ASP A 136 30.33 -7.37 -8.04
N GLU A 137 31.08 -7.49 -9.14
CA GLU A 137 30.57 -7.26 -10.50
C GLU A 137 29.44 -8.22 -10.90
N VAL A 138 29.43 -9.46 -10.38
CA VAL A 138 28.41 -10.48 -10.70
C VAL A 138 27.11 -10.15 -9.97
N TYR A 139 27.15 -9.90 -8.66
CA TYR A 139 25.96 -9.48 -7.89
C TYR A 139 25.40 -8.15 -8.38
N ASN A 140 26.25 -7.21 -8.75
CA ASN A 140 25.85 -5.94 -9.34
C ASN A 140 25.10 -6.16 -10.67
N LYS A 141 25.72 -6.84 -11.65
CA LYS A 141 25.14 -7.19 -12.95
C LYS A 141 23.84 -8.00 -12.83
N ALA A 142 23.73 -8.88 -11.84
CA ALA A 142 22.54 -9.67 -11.56
C ALA A 142 21.37 -8.80 -11.10
N LEU A 143 21.54 -8.10 -9.97
CA LEU A 143 20.46 -7.37 -9.32
C LEU A 143 20.06 -6.07 -10.04
N THR A 144 20.93 -5.56 -10.94
CA THR A 144 20.69 -4.38 -11.78
C THR A 144 20.32 -4.70 -13.25
N GLN A 145 19.98 -5.94 -13.59
CA GLN A 145 19.30 -6.25 -14.86
C GLN A 145 17.79 -5.96 -14.75
N PRO A 146 17.12 -5.45 -15.81
CA PRO A 146 15.66 -5.31 -15.84
C PRO A 146 14.93 -6.64 -15.57
N ILE A 147 13.82 -6.57 -14.85
CA ILE A 147 12.93 -7.71 -14.58
C ILE A 147 12.14 -8.02 -15.87
N LYS A 148 12.16 -9.29 -16.30
CA LYS A 148 11.52 -9.74 -17.54
C LYS A 148 10.40 -10.77 -17.33
N SER A 149 10.37 -11.38 -16.15
CA SER A 149 9.33 -12.32 -15.72
C SER A 149 7.96 -11.65 -15.63
N GLY A 150 6.89 -12.44 -15.68
CA GLY A 150 5.51 -12.01 -15.46
C GLY A 150 4.80 -12.83 -14.39
N GLY A 151 3.59 -12.41 -14.01
CA GLY A 151 2.75 -13.14 -13.06
C GLY A 151 3.43 -13.46 -11.73
N GLU A 152 3.24 -14.70 -11.27
CA GLU A 152 3.75 -15.19 -9.98
C GLU A 152 5.29 -15.18 -9.89
N GLU A 153 5.99 -15.38 -11.00
CA GLU A 153 7.45 -15.32 -11.03
C GLU A 153 7.95 -13.90 -10.81
N LYS A 154 7.32 -12.91 -11.47
CA LYS A 154 7.61 -11.48 -11.27
C LYS A 154 7.43 -11.07 -9.81
N LEU A 155 6.34 -11.50 -9.17
CA LEU A 155 6.09 -11.25 -7.74
C LEU A 155 7.19 -11.84 -6.86
N ARG A 156 7.59 -13.08 -7.11
CA ARG A 156 8.66 -13.77 -6.37
C ARG A 156 10.02 -13.11 -6.56
N GLU A 157 10.36 -12.75 -7.80
CA GLU A 157 11.59 -12.06 -8.17
C GLU A 157 11.66 -10.67 -7.51
N LEU A 158 10.54 -9.94 -7.47
CA LEU A 158 10.43 -8.66 -6.76
C LEU A 158 10.65 -8.81 -5.27
N GLY A 159 9.99 -9.77 -4.61
CA GLY A 159 10.20 -10.02 -3.18
C GLY A 159 11.67 -10.32 -2.86
N LEU A 160 12.33 -11.15 -3.68
CA LEU A 160 13.77 -11.44 -3.54
C LEU A 160 14.64 -10.19 -3.76
N ARG A 161 14.42 -9.43 -4.84
CA ARG A 161 15.21 -8.23 -5.15
C ARG A 161 14.97 -7.09 -4.15
N VAL A 162 13.75 -6.90 -3.62
CA VAL A 162 13.44 -5.90 -2.58
C VAL A 162 14.07 -6.29 -1.24
N ARG A 163 14.01 -7.57 -0.84
CA ARG A 163 14.71 -8.06 0.36
C ARG A 163 16.23 -7.88 0.26
N MET A 164 16.82 -8.12 -0.92
CA MET A 164 18.22 -7.79 -1.17
C MET A 164 18.47 -6.28 -1.10
N PHE A 165 17.66 -5.46 -1.77
CA PHE A 165 17.78 -4.00 -1.73
C PHE A 165 17.72 -3.45 -0.29
N LYS A 166 16.81 -3.96 0.55
CA LYS A 166 16.72 -3.58 1.98
C LYS A 166 18.04 -3.74 2.71
N LYS A 167 18.74 -4.87 2.54
CA LYS A 167 20.05 -5.12 3.17
C LYS A 167 21.09 -4.05 2.84
N TYR A 168 21.09 -3.52 1.60
CA TYR A 168 21.98 -2.41 1.23
C TYR A 168 21.42 -1.06 1.71
N PHE A 169 20.11 -0.84 1.61
CA PHE A 169 19.43 0.38 2.02
C PHE A 169 19.55 0.66 3.53
N ASP A 170 19.40 -0.34 4.38
CA ASP A 170 19.58 -0.24 5.84
C ASP A 170 21.01 0.20 6.19
N ALA A 171 22.01 -0.30 5.47
CA ALA A 171 23.40 0.11 5.64
C ALA A 171 23.68 1.52 5.08
N TRP A 172 22.97 1.93 4.03
CA TRP A 172 23.02 3.30 3.54
C TRP A 172 22.45 4.24 4.60
N GLU A 173 21.27 3.91 5.12
CA GLU A 173 20.55 4.70 6.11
C GLU A 173 21.39 4.86 7.39
N ALA A 174 21.96 3.77 7.92
CA ALA A 174 22.83 3.80 9.09
C ALA A 174 24.11 4.64 8.93
N LEU A 175 24.59 4.86 7.69
CA LEU A 175 25.73 5.73 7.39
C LEU A 175 25.32 7.19 7.14
N HIS A 176 24.20 7.42 6.45
CA HIS A 176 23.84 8.73 5.89
C HIS A 176 22.72 9.46 6.65
N VAL A 177 21.81 8.78 7.34
CA VAL A 177 20.75 9.45 8.11
C VAL A 177 21.13 9.54 9.58
N VAL A 178 21.25 10.77 10.08
CA VAL A 178 21.65 11.05 11.46
C VAL A 178 20.79 12.16 12.05
N THR A 179 20.61 12.16 13.37
CA THR A 179 20.03 13.30 14.11
C THR A 179 21.13 14.14 14.75
N ASP A 180 20.90 15.45 14.91
CA ASP A 180 21.68 16.25 15.85
C ASP A 180 21.14 16.13 17.28
N GLY A 181 22.04 16.22 18.27
CA GLY A 181 21.70 16.01 19.68
C GLY A 181 20.86 17.11 20.37
N LEU A 182 20.47 18.17 19.65
CA LEU A 182 19.74 19.33 20.18
C LEU A 182 18.33 19.47 19.59
N SER A 183 18.11 19.05 18.34
CA SER A 183 16.83 19.21 17.64
C SER A 183 15.97 17.94 17.53
N ASN A 184 16.58 16.75 17.59
CA ASN A 184 16.01 15.48 17.11
C ASN A 184 15.55 15.52 15.63
N THR A 185 15.98 16.52 14.85
CA THR A 185 15.76 16.58 13.41
C THR A 185 16.75 15.65 12.72
N ALA A 186 16.26 14.76 11.87
CA ALA A 186 17.10 13.93 11.02
C ALA A 186 17.53 14.71 9.77
N PHE A 187 18.75 14.44 9.30
CA PHE A 187 19.21 14.94 8.01
C PHE A 187 20.08 13.89 7.31
N VAL A 188 20.09 13.95 5.97
CA VAL A 188 20.96 13.13 5.14
C VAL A 188 22.32 13.80 5.02
N ARG A 189 23.39 13.15 5.49
CA ARG A 189 24.77 13.60 5.28
C ARG A 189 25.35 12.96 4.02
N ASP A 190 25.93 13.78 3.15
CA ASP A 190 26.48 13.33 1.86
C ASP A 190 27.99 13.59 1.70
N ASP A 191 28.70 13.81 2.82
CA ASP A 191 30.12 14.18 2.83
C ASP A 191 31.08 12.99 2.99
N ILE A 192 30.62 11.77 2.70
CA ILE A 192 31.39 10.52 2.95
C ILE A 192 32.71 10.48 2.18
N LEU A 193 32.73 10.91 0.91
CA LEU A 193 33.97 11.01 0.12
C LEU A 193 34.96 12.03 0.70
N ARG A 194 34.46 13.14 1.30
CA ARG A 194 35.30 14.09 2.05
C ARG A 194 35.86 13.43 3.31
N TYR A 195 35.05 12.64 4.02
CA TYR A 195 35.47 11.92 5.21
C TYR A 195 36.59 10.91 4.90
N ILE A 196 36.43 10.04 3.89
CA ILE A 196 37.46 9.08 3.46
C ILE A 196 38.77 9.78 3.05
N ARG A 197 38.66 10.92 2.35
CA ARG A 197 39.80 11.75 1.94
C ARG A 197 40.56 12.33 3.14
N ASP A 198 39.83 12.94 4.09
CA ASP A 198 40.41 13.72 5.19
C ASP A 198 40.73 12.88 6.44
N ALA A 199 40.27 11.62 6.49
CA ALA A 199 40.58 10.66 7.55
C ALA A 199 42.09 10.42 7.68
N LYS A 200 42.63 10.65 8.89
CA LYS A 200 44.07 10.46 9.20
C LYS A 200 44.44 9.00 9.33
N ASP A 201 43.57 8.21 9.94
CA ASP A 201 43.65 6.77 10.04
C ASP A 201 42.51 6.19 9.22
N ILE A 202 42.83 5.30 8.28
CA ILE A 202 41.85 4.60 7.44
C ILE A 202 41.59 3.17 7.94
N SER A 203 42.45 2.64 8.81
CA SER A 203 42.29 1.31 9.41
C SER A 203 41.07 1.23 10.32
N ALA A 204 40.55 2.38 10.76
CA ALA A 204 39.27 2.52 11.42
C ALA A 204 38.09 1.96 10.60
N PHE A 205 38.10 2.06 9.26
CA PHE A 205 36.96 1.67 8.41
C PHE A 205 37.32 0.79 7.19
N THR A 206 38.60 0.59 6.86
CA THR A 206 39.02 -0.32 5.77
C THR A 206 40.33 -1.05 6.10
N ALA A 207 40.47 -2.29 5.61
CA ALA A 207 41.74 -3.00 5.59
C ALA A 207 42.58 -2.71 4.33
N GLY A 208 41.96 -2.09 3.31
CA GLY A 208 42.59 -1.73 2.03
C GLY A 208 43.15 -0.30 2.02
N THR A 209 43.49 0.18 0.83
CA THR A 209 43.95 1.57 0.64
C THR A 209 42.78 2.57 0.66
N ARG A 210 43.11 3.85 0.86
CA ARG A 210 42.13 4.94 0.76
C ARG A 210 41.47 5.00 -0.63
N LEU A 211 42.20 4.64 -1.68
CA LEU A 211 41.70 4.63 -3.06
C LEU A 211 40.67 3.51 -3.26
N GLU A 212 40.96 2.30 -2.76
CA GLU A 212 39.99 1.20 -2.74
C GLU A 212 38.73 1.56 -1.95
N ALA A 213 38.86 2.22 -0.80
CA ALA A 213 37.69 2.66 -0.01
C ALA A 213 36.83 3.73 -0.73
N MET A 214 37.45 4.65 -1.47
CA MET A 214 36.70 5.60 -2.30
C MET A 214 35.95 4.89 -3.42
N HIS A 215 36.64 4.07 -4.21
CA HIS A 215 36.02 3.33 -5.32
C HIS A 215 34.92 2.38 -4.84
N ALA A 216 35.10 1.66 -3.74
CA ALA A 216 34.09 0.75 -3.21
C ALA A 216 32.83 1.50 -2.73
N TYR A 217 32.97 2.67 -2.11
CA TYR A 217 31.82 3.52 -1.76
C TYR A 217 31.11 4.06 -3.02
N GLU A 218 31.86 4.47 -4.06
CA GLU A 218 31.31 4.92 -5.34
C GLU A 218 30.57 3.80 -6.09
N THR A 219 31.13 2.59 -6.12
CA THR A 219 30.49 1.37 -6.65
C THR A 219 29.21 1.05 -5.90
N TYR A 220 29.26 1.00 -4.56
CA TYR A 220 28.09 0.74 -3.71
C TYR A 220 26.97 1.78 -3.93
N ARG A 221 27.30 3.08 -3.98
CA ARG A 221 26.30 4.15 -4.22
C ARG A 221 25.66 4.02 -5.60
N THR A 222 26.46 3.73 -6.62
CA THR A 222 26.00 3.54 -8.00
C THR A 222 25.06 2.33 -8.08
N PHE A 223 25.45 1.21 -7.50
CA PHE A 223 24.65 -0.01 -7.41
C PHE A 223 23.31 0.22 -6.68
N LEU A 224 23.33 0.89 -5.52
CA LEU A 224 22.12 1.19 -4.76
C LEU A 224 21.14 2.02 -5.59
N SER A 225 21.64 3.08 -6.25
CA SER A 225 20.84 3.91 -7.15
C SER A 225 20.26 3.12 -8.33
N SER A 226 21.05 2.25 -8.97
CA SER A 226 20.60 1.38 -10.06
C SER A 226 19.53 0.37 -9.63
N MET A 227 19.71 -0.32 -8.49
CA MET A 227 18.67 -1.18 -7.93
C MET A 227 17.40 -0.41 -7.62
N SER A 228 17.53 0.76 -7.00
CA SER A 228 16.40 1.61 -6.63
C SER A 228 15.61 2.09 -7.85
N THR A 229 16.30 2.45 -8.93
CA THR A 229 15.68 2.85 -10.21
C THR A 229 14.97 1.68 -10.92
N ILE A 230 15.47 0.45 -10.78
CA ILE A 230 14.86 -0.74 -11.42
C ILE A 230 13.67 -1.26 -10.61
N LEU A 231 13.74 -1.14 -9.28
CA LEU A 231 12.64 -1.51 -8.39
C LEU A 231 11.52 -0.46 -8.40
N PHE A 232 11.83 0.84 -8.52
CA PHE A 232 10.85 1.91 -8.36
C PHE A 232 11.03 3.08 -9.36
N PRO A 233 11.00 2.85 -10.70
CA PRO A 233 11.36 3.87 -11.71
C PRO A 233 10.47 5.13 -11.77
N TRP A 234 9.24 5.08 -11.27
CA TRP A 234 8.20 6.09 -11.52
C TRP A 234 8.26 7.35 -10.66
N THR A 235 9.14 7.48 -9.67
CA THR A 235 9.25 8.72 -8.87
C THR A 235 10.06 9.82 -9.54
N THR A 236 10.86 9.45 -10.54
CA THR A 236 11.75 10.36 -11.28
C THR A 236 10.96 11.03 -12.40
N PRO A 237 10.89 12.37 -12.50
CA PRO A 237 11.84 13.34 -11.93
C PRO A 237 11.38 14.09 -10.67
N TYR A 238 10.18 13.86 -10.14
CA TYR A 238 9.65 14.62 -8.99
C TYR A 238 10.51 14.44 -7.72
N PHE A 239 10.98 13.21 -7.48
CA PHE A 239 12.04 12.91 -6.53
C PHE A 239 13.31 12.49 -7.28
N SER A 240 14.45 13.09 -6.91
CA SER A 240 15.77 12.78 -7.49
C SER A 240 16.24 11.36 -7.17
N ASP A 241 15.91 10.88 -5.98
CA ASP A 241 16.32 9.59 -5.44
C ASP A 241 15.48 9.23 -4.20
N HIS A 242 15.23 7.94 -4.03
CA HIS A 242 14.42 7.41 -2.92
C HIS A 242 15.07 7.57 -1.55
N MET A 243 16.40 7.65 -1.50
CA MET A 243 17.18 7.75 -0.27
C MET A 243 16.99 9.12 0.40
N THR A 244 17.03 10.21 -0.37
CA THR A 244 16.73 11.57 0.10
C THR A 244 15.25 11.70 0.50
N LEU A 245 14.34 11.12 -0.29
CA LEU A 245 12.91 11.07 0.04
C LEU A 245 12.64 10.39 1.38
N HIS A 246 13.21 9.20 1.61
CA HIS A 246 13.14 8.51 2.91
C HIS A 246 13.63 9.41 4.05
N GLY A 247 14.83 9.98 3.89
CA GLY A 247 15.46 10.86 4.89
C GLY A 247 14.58 12.02 5.36
N HIS A 248 13.75 12.58 4.47
CA HIS A 248 12.81 13.65 4.81
C HIS A 248 11.57 13.19 5.60
N MET A 249 11.20 11.91 5.55
CA MET A 249 9.99 11.41 6.25
C MET A 249 10.15 11.37 7.77
N TYR A 250 11.37 11.27 8.34
CA TYR A 250 11.56 10.99 9.78
C TYR A 250 10.82 11.94 10.72
N ASN A 251 10.78 13.24 10.40
CA ASN A 251 10.15 14.29 11.21
C ASN A 251 8.77 14.73 10.70
N ALA A 252 8.20 14.08 9.68
CA ALA A 252 7.07 14.61 8.94
C ALA A 252 5.68 14.42 9.59
N GLY A 253 5.63 13.91 10.83
CA GLY A 253 4.43 13.93 11.66
C GLY A 253 3.26 13.04 11.20
N ARG A 254 2.08 13.33 11.74
CA ARG A 254 0.83 12.57 11.56
C ARG A 254 -0.15 13.33 10.68
N GLY A 255 -0.90 12.60 9.85
CA GLY A 255 -2.01 13.19 9.09
C GLY A 255 -2.94 12.15 8.47
N ILE A 256 -4.07 12.64 7.97
CA ILE A 256 -5.09 11.85 7.25
C ILE A 256 -4.88 12.05 5.75
N VAL A 257 -5.03 10.99 4.97
CA VAL A 257 -4.88 11.00 3.51
C VAL A 257 -6.14 10.40 2.90
N ILE A 258 -6.72 11.11 1.92
CA ILE A 258 -7.94 10.68 1.24
C ILE A 258 -7.67 10.70 -0.26
N SER A 259 -7.87 9.59 -0.95
CA SER A 259 -7.92 9.59 -2.43
C SER A 259 -9.29 10.12 -2.84
N GLY A 260 -9.36 11.19 -3.64
CA GLY A 260 -10.61 11.92 -3.81
C GLY A 260 -10.83 12.57 -5.18
N SER A 261 -12.01 12.31 -5.76
CA SER A 261 -12.48 12.90 -7.01
C SER A 261 -13.69 13.84 -6.85
N ASN A 262 -14.07 14.53 -7.93
CA ASN A 262 -15.23 15.41 -8.03
C ASN A 262 -16.53 14.73 -7.53
N ASP A 263 -16.79 13.49 -7.97
CA ASP A 263 -17.96 12.68 -7.56
C ASP A 263 -17.93 12.29 -6.06
N GLN A 264 -16.74 12.32 -5.44
CA GLN A 264 -16.53 11.93 -4.05
C GLN A 264 -16.50 13.12 -3.07
N ALA A 265 -16.30 14.34 -3.56
CA ALA A 265 -16.16 15.54 -2.72
C ALA A 265 -17.27 15.73 -1.65
N PRO A 266 -18.57 15.42 -1.90
CA PRO A 266 -19.61 15.50 -0.87
C PRO A 266 -19.39 14.52 0.30
N TYR A 267 -18.87 13.33 0.00
CA TYR A 267 -18.53 12.32 1.02
C TYR A 267 -17.31 12.77 1.82
N ILE A 268 -16.26 13.23 1.14
CA ILE A 268 -15.01 13.74 1.74
C ILE A 268 -15.30 14.90 2.70
N LYS A 269 -16.04 15.91 2.21
CA LYS A 269 -16.50 17.08 2.99
C LYS A 269 -17.27 16.67 4.24
N THR A 270 -18.13 15.66 4.13
CA THR A 270 -18.90 15.11 5.26
C THR A 270 -18.01 14.34 6.25
N ALA A 271 -17.12 13.47 5.76
CA ALA A 271 -16.23 12.67 6.59
C ALA A 271 -15.29 13.56 7.42
N ILE A 272 -14.62 14.53 6.77
CA ILE A 272 -13.74 15.49 7.44
C ILE A 272 -14.52 16.32 8.47
N SER A 273 -15.66 16.90 8.08
CA SER A 273 -16.48 17.70 9.01
C SER A 273 -16.96 16.87 10.20
N SER A 274 -17.28 15.59 10.01
CA SER A 274 -17.69 14.68 11.07
C SER A 274 -16.54 14.38 12.04
N PHE A 275 -15.34 14.03 11.56
CA PHE A 275 -14.22 13.79 12.48
C PHE A 275 -13.68 15.07 13.15
N ARG A 276 -13.82 16.24 12.50
CA ARG A 276 -13.58 17.55 13.13
C ARG A 276 -14.57 17.78 14.28
N ALA A 277 -15.84 17.44 14.12
CA ALA A 277 -16.85 17.50 15.19
C ALA A 277 -16.61 16.46 16.31
N MET A 278 -15.88 15.36 16.04
CA MET A 278 -15.38 14.41 17.05
C MET A 278 -14.08 14.87 17.72
N GLY A 279 -13.53 16.03 17.34
CA GLY A 279 -12.34 16.62 17.95
C GLY A 279 -11.00 16.26 17.30
N CYS A 280 -11.00 15.63 16.13
CA CYS A 280 -9.77 15.31 15.40
C CYS A 280 -9.06 16.58 14.87
N THR A 281 -7.81 16.80 15.27
CA THR A 281 -7.00 17.97 14.83
C THR A 281 -5.91 17.62 13.81
N LEU A 282 -5.90 16.40 13.28
CA LEU A 282 -4.92 16.00 12.27
C LEU A 282 -5.06 16.81 10.96
N PRO A 283 -3.96 17.22 10.31
CA PRO A 283 -4.00 17.76 8.95
C PRO A 283 -4.47 16.68 7.95
N VAL A 284 -5.08 17.12 6.85
CA VAL A 284 -5.64 16.25 5.81
C VAL A 284 -5.05 16.61 4.45
N GLU A 285 -4.55 15.61 3.72
CA GLU A 285 -4.23 15.73 2.30
C GLU A 285 -5.25 14.97 1.45
N ILE A 286 -5.94 15.68 0.57
CA ILE A 286 -6.82 15.12 -0.44
C ILE A 286 -6.00 14.96 -1.73
N MET A 287 -5.71 13.73 -2.08
CA MET A 287 -4.82 13.37 -3.18
C MET A 287 -5.65 12.95 -4.39
N TYR A 288 -5.37 13.51 -5.56
CA TYR A 288 -6.17 13.36 -6.79
C TYR A 288 -5.28 13.17 -8.03
N LEU A 289 -5.85 12.83 -9.19
CA LEU A 289 -5.14 12.57 -10.45
C LEU A 289 -5.54 13.57 -11.55
N GLY A 290 -4.92 14.75 -11.56
CA GLY A 290 -5.19 15.81 -12.55
C GLY A 290 -6.57 16.48 -12.42
N ASP A 291 -6.80 17.51 -13.22
CA ASP A 291 -8.00 18.37 -13.12
C ASP A 291 -9.32 17.65 -13.50
N ASP A 292 -9.25 16.60 -14.32
CA ASP A 292 -10.42 15.77 -14.67
C ASP A 292 -10.91 14.94 -13.46
N ASP A 293 -10.01 14.52 -12.57
CA ASP A 293 -10.35 13.79 -11.34
C ASP A 293 -10.86 14.75 -10.25
N LEU A 294 -10.20 15.89 -10.02
CA LEU A 294 -10.63 16.89 -9.04
C LEU A 294 -10.42 18.34 -9.52
N SER A 295 -11.52 19.02 -9.84
CA SER A 295 -11.54 20.33 -10.52
C SER A 295 -11.15 21.50 -9.60
N GLU A 296 -10.65 22.60 -10.18
CA GLU A 296 -10.20 23.79 -9.42
C GLU A 296 -11.30 24.35 -8.48
N ASP A 297 -12.55 24.42 -8.93
CA ASP A 297 -13.69 24.87 -8.10
C ASP A 297 -13.93 23.92 -6.91
N THR A 298 -13.87 22.60 -7.11
CA THR A 298 -14.04 21.60 -6.05
C THR A 298 -12.86 21.60 -5.08
N ARG A 299 -11.63 21.81 -5.58
CA ARG A 299 -10.43 21.97 -4.75
C ARG A 299 -10.54 23.21 -3.87
N ALA A 300 -10.94 24.34 -4.43
CA ALA A 300 -11.18 25.58 -3.70
C ALA A 300 -12.29 25.46 -2.65
N GLU A 301 -13.33 24.64 -2.86
CA GLU A 301 -14.34 24.35 -1.84
C GLU A 301 -13.78 23.50 -0.69
N LEU A 302 -13.07 22.41 -1.01
CA LEU A 302 -12.52 21.49 0.00
C LEU A 302 -11.46 22.17 0.89
N GLU A 303 -10.66 23.07 0.33
CA GLU A 303 -9.65 23.86 1.05
C GLU A 303 -10.24 24.99 1.91
N THR A 304 -11.57 25.19 1.92
CA THR A 304 -12.22 26.02 2.95
C THR A 304 -12.25 25.37 4.33
N ILE A 305 -12.03 24.05 4.41
CA ILE A 305 -12.03 23.29 5.66
C ILE A 305 -10.66 23.43 6.35
N PRO A 306 -10.61 23.75 7.67
CA PRO A 306 -9.34 23.92 8.38
C PRO A 306 -8.40 22.71 8.32
N ASP A 307 -7.14 23.01 8.02
CA ASP A 307 -6.02 22.07 7.89
C ASP A 307 -6.25 20.97 6.83
N VAL A 308 -6.96 21.32 5.73
CA VAL A 308 -7.12 20.49 4.53
C VAL A 308 -6.37 21.15 3.36
N ILE A 309 -5.62 20.36 2.59
CA ILE A 309 -5.03 20.78 1.31
C ILE A 309 -5.26 19.71 0.22
N THR A 310 -5.34 20.13 -1.03
CA THR A 310 -5.43 19.24 -2.20
C THR A 310 -4.06 19.10 -2.87
N ARG A 311 -3.72 17.90 -3.37
CA ARG A 311 -2.43 17.63 -4.01
C ARG A 311 -2.55 16.67 -5.19
N ASP A 312 -2.08 17.11 -6.35
CA ASP A 312 -2.09 16.35 -7.60
C ASP A 312 -0.98 15.29 -7.63
N ILE A 313 -1.38 14.01 -7.74
CA ILE A 313 -0.49 12.86 -7.91
C ILE A 313 0.12 12.81 -9.31
N GLU A 314 -0.54 13.35 -10.35
CA GLU A 314 -0.07 13.31 -11.74
C GLU A 314 1.32 13.98 -11.87
N GLN A 315 1.53 15.12 -11.19
CA GLN A 315 2.83 15.80 -11.16
C GLN A 315 3.95 15.02 -10.45
N MET A 316 3.60 13.98 -9.68
CA MET A 316 4.50 13.23 -8.80
C MET A 316 4.85 11.83 -9.32
N VAL A 317 4.16 11.33 -10.34
CA VAL A 317 4.31 9.96 -10.86
C VAL A 317 4.58 9.97 -12.36
N ASN A 318 5.74 9.46 -12.74
CA ASN A 318 6.08 9.15 -14.12
C ASN A 318 5.55 7.76 -14.46
N ASP A 319 4.32 7.71 -14.98
CA ASP A 319 3.62 6.46 -15.33
C ASP A 319 3.85 6.00 -16.79
N GLN A 320 4.84 6.57 -17.49
CA GLN A 320 5.10 6.29 -18.90
C GLN A 320 5.28 4.79 -19.19
N GLY A 321 4.39 4.26 -20.04
CA GLY A 321 4.32 2.83 -20.39
C GLY A 321 3.26 2.04 -19.62
N TRP A 322 2.58 2.68 -18.67
CA TRP A 322 1.37 2.21 -17.98
C TRP A 322 0.42 3.42 -17.81
N GLU A 323 -0.48 3.39 -16.81
CA GLU A 323 -1.41 4.50 -16.54
C GLU A 323 -1.88 4.44 -15.08
N LEU A 324 -1.69 5.51 -14.29
CA LEU A 324 -2.17 5.56 -12.91
C LEU A 324 -3.63 6.05 -12.85
N LYS A 325 -4.56 5.16 -12.47
CA LYS A 325 -6.00 5.47 -12.44
C LYS A 325 -6.82 4.66 -11.42
N GLY A 326 -7.92 5.23 -10.97
CA GLY A 326 -8.89 4.59 -10.06
C GLY A 326 -8.24 4.14 -8.75
N TRP A 327 -8.66 2.99 -8.23
CA TRP A 327 -8.20 2.45 -6.93
C TRP A 327 -6.68 2.36 -6.77
N ALA A 328 -5.93 2.24 -7.87
CA ALA A 328 -4.47 2.26 -7.83
C ALA A 328 -3.91 3.54 -7.20
N GLY A 329 -4.58 4.68 -7.40
CA GLY A 329 -4.22 5.97 -6.82
C GLY A 329 -4.12 5.95 -5.30
N LYS A 330 -4.89 5.10 -4.61
CA LYS A 330 -4.94 5.04 -3.13
C LYS A 330 -3.56 4.73 -2.50
N ALA A 331 -2.83 3.77 -3.07
CA ALA A 331 -1.49 3.42 -2.59
C ALA A 331 -0.46 4.54 -2.84
N PHE A 332 -0.60 5.25 -3.98
CA PHE A 332 0.25 6.40 -4.32
C PHE A 332 -0.09 7.62 -3.47
N ALA A 333 -1.36 7.88 -3.16
CA ALA A 333 -1.82 8.90 -2.23
C ALA A 333 -1.15 8.75 -0.86
N ALA A 334 -1.25 7.55 -0.26
CA ALA A 334 -0.58 7.23 0.99
C ALA A 334 0.93 7.46 0.89
N PHE A 335 1.59 6.89 -0.11
CA PHE A 335 3.04 7.01 -0.31
C PHE A 335 3.50 8.49 -0.44
N LEU A 336 2.91 9.26 -1.36
CA LEU A 336 3.33 10.60 -1.78
C LEU A 336 2.86 11.74 -0.85
N SER A 337 1.98 11.42 0.09
CA SER A 337 1.56 12.35 1.14
C SER A 337 2.75 12.90 1.94
N SER A 338 2.64 14.13 2.44
CA SER A 338 3.73 14.79 3.15
C SER A 338 4.00 14.19 4.53
N PHE A 339 3.02 13.50 5.13
CA PHE A 339 3.11 12.94 6.47
C PHE A 339 4.05 11.73 6.56
N ARG A 340 4.46 11.40 7.78
CA ARG A 340 5.17 10.15 8.11
C ARG A 340 4.19 9.04 8.48
N GLU A 341 3.38 9.32 9.49
CA GLU A 341 2.37 8.44 10.04
C GLU A 341 1.02 8.80 9.39
N VAL A 342 0.52 7.92 8.53
CA VAL A 342 -0.64 8.17 7.66
C VAL A 342 -1.83 7.35 8.15
N ILE A 343 -3.00 7.98 8.29
CA ILE A 343 -4.31 7.31 8.24
C ILE A 343 -4.87 7.52 6.83
N LEU A 344 -4.85 6.48 6.00
CA LEU A 344 -5.40 6.47 4.65
C LEU A 344 -6.87 6.04 4.69
N LEU A 345 -7.74 6.80 4.03
CA LEU A 345 -9.20 6.56 3.99
C LEU A 345 -9.73 6.46 2.54
N ASP A 346 -10.75 5.63 2.36
CA ASP A 346 -11.73 5.81 1.27
C ASP A 346 -12.61 7.04 1.55
N ALA A 347 -13.03 7.74 0.50
CA ALA A 347 -13.82 8.96 0.58
C ALA A 347 -15.17 8.82 1.32
N ASP A 348 -15.78 7.63 1.33
CA ASP A 348 -17.07 7.36 1.98
C ASP A 348 -16.98 6.48 3.25
N VAL A 349 -15.81 6.52 3.91
CA VAL A 349 -15.62 5.97 5.27
C VAL A 349 -16.01 6.96 6.36
N LEU A 350 -16.69 6.46 7.39
CA LEU A 350 -17.24 7.24 8.49
C LEU A 350 -16.96 6.56 9.84
N PHE A 351 -16.68 7.35 10.87
CA PHE A 351 -16.22 6.89 12.18
C PHE A 351 -17.29 7.08 13.27
N PHE A 352 -17.19 6.31 14.36
CA PHE A 352 -17.98 6.48 15.58
C PHE A 352 -17.22 7.23 16.70
N ASP A 353 -15.93 7.51 16.49
CA ASP A 353 -15.04 8.19 17.43
C ASP A 353 -13.92 8.97 16.68
N ASN A 354 -13.08 9.73 17.39
CA ASN A 354 -11.96 10.43 16.77
C ASN A 354 -11.00 9.44 16.06
N PRO A 355 -10.79 9.53 14.72
CA PRO A 355 -9.92 8.61 13.97
C PRO A 355 -8.44 8.67 14.40
N GLU A 356 -7.99 9.75 15.03
CA GLU A 356 -6.63 9.89 15.56
C GLU A 356 -6.27 8.81 16.60
N LEU A 357 -7.28 8.24 17.27
CA LEU A 357 -7.14 7.11 18.19
C LEU A 357 -6.63 5.83 17.49
N MET A 358 -6.69 5.73 16.16
CA MET A 358 -6.06 4.64 15.40
C MET A 358 -4.53 4.60 15.58
N PHE A 359 -3.89 5.72 15.95
CA PHE A 359 -2.48 5.74 16.30
C PHE A 359 -2.19 5.30 17.74
N GLU A 360 -3.23 5.06 18.56
CA GLU A 360 -3.14 4.51 19.93
C GLU A 360 -3.48 3.02 20.01
N GLU A 361 -4.06 2.44 18.94
CA GLU A 361 -4.34 1.02 18.83
C GLU A 361 -3.06 0.19 19.05
N PRO A 362 -3.03 -0.80 19.99
CA PRO A 362 -1.81 -1.51 20.35
C PRO A 362 -1.12 -2.19 19.15
N GLY A 363 -1.91 -2.71 18.20
CA GLY A 363 -1.39 -3.28 16.97
C GLY A 363 -0.62 -2.29 16.10
N TYR A 364 -1.01 -1.02 16.08
CA TYR A 364 -0.25 0.05 15.43
C TYR A 364 0.99 0.43 16.24
N VAL A 365 0.85 0.66 17.55
CA VAL A 365 1.95 1.12 18.43
C VAL A 365 3.12 0.14 18.42
N ASP A 366 2.84 -1.16 18.47
CA ASP A 366 3.86 -2.22 18.39
C ASP A 366 4.56 -2.20 17.01
N THR A 367 3.78 -2.28 15.94
CA THR A 367 4.30 -2.63 14.61
C THR A 367 4.65 -1.42 13.73
N GLY A 368 3.81 -0.40 13.72
CA GLY A 368 3.84 0.72 12.77
C GLY A 368 2.90 0.56 11.58
N ALA A 369 2.16 -0.55 11.44
CA ALA A 369 1.19 -0.75 10.37
C ALA A 369 -0.06 -1.50 10.85
N LEU A 370 -1.25 -0.92 10.68
CA LEU A 370 -2.53 -1.49 11.09
C LEU A 370 -3.49 -1.61 9.89
N PHE A 371 -3.93 -2.83 9.63
CA PHE A 371 -4.85 -3.22 8.55
C PHE A 371 -6.14 -3.82 9.14
N PHE A 372 -7.22 -3.82 8.36
CA PHE A 372 -8.49 -4.42 8.74
C PHE A 372 -8.81 -5.63 7.87
N ARG A 373 -9.51 -6.62 8.43
CA ARG A 373 -9.90 -7.82 7.70
C ARG A 373 -11.23 -7.58 6.98
N ASP A 374 -11.33 -8.02 5.73
CA ASP A 374 -12.61 -8.05 5.01
C ASP A 374 -13.56 -9.11 5.62
N ARG A 375 -14.75 -9.26 5.05
CA ARG A 375 -15.74 -10.31 5.33
C ARG A 375 -15.15 -11.71 5.07
N VAL A 376 -15.66 -12.73 5.76
CA VAL A 376 -15.43 -14.14 5.37
C VAL A 376 -16.34 -14.52 4.20
N VAL A 377 -15.84 -14.37 2.97
CA VAL A 377 -16.61 -14.56 1.73
C VAL A 377 -15.79 -15.24 0.62
N PHE A 378 -16.50 -15.87 -0.32
CA PHE A 378 -15.92 -16.57 -1.48
C PHE A 378 -14.74 -17.51 -1.14
N PRO A 379 -14.91 -18.54 -0.28
CA PRO A 379 -13.83 -19.41 0.18
C PRO A 379 -12.96 -19.96 -0.96
N GLN A 380 -11.65 -19.73 -0.87
CA GLN A 380 -10.63 -20.07 -1.89
C GLN A 380 -9.31 -20.42 -1.22
N ASP A 381 -8.81 -21.63 -1.44
CA ASP A 381 -7.44 -21.99 -1.05
C ASP A 381 -6.42 -21.28 -1.97
N LYS A 382 -5.67 -20.34 -1.41
CA LYS A 382 -4.55 -19.62 -2.04
C LYS A 382 -3.19 -20.00 -1.41
N LYS A 383 -3.12 -21.07 -0.61
CA LYS A 383 -1.88 -21.58 0.01
C LYS A 383 -0.81 -21.94 -1.02
N SER A 384 -1.19 -22.56 -2.14
CA SER A 384 -0.28 -22.92 -3.24
C SER A 384 0.32 -21.67 -3.92
N PHE A 385 -0.53 -20.68 -4.22
CA PHE A 385 -0.15 -19.37 -4.74
C PHE A 385 0.82 -18.66 -3.79
N LEU A 386 0.48 -18.57 -2.49
CA LEU A 386 1.35 -17.97 -1.47
C LEU A 386 2.69 -18.70 -1.31
N ARG A 387 2.71 -20.04 -1.37
CA ARG A 387 3.96 -20.85 -1.39
C ARG A 387 4.84 -20.55 -2.62
N LYS A 388 4.26 -20.08 -3.73
CA LYS A 388 4.97 -19.77 -4.97
C LYS A 388 5.47 -18.32 -5.00
N ILE A 389 4.65 -17.33 -4.62
CA ILE A 389 5.04 -15.92 -4.70
C ILE A 389 5.91 -15.45 -3.52
N LEU A 390 5.71 -15.95 -2.30
CA LEU A 390 6.42 -15.43 -1.13
C LEU A 390 7.83 -16.02 -0.98
N PRO A 391 8.89 -15.20 -0.86
CA PRO A 391 10.22 -15.71 -0.55
C PRO A 391 10.28 -16.46 0.79
N LYS A 392 11.04 -17.55 0.85
CA LYS A 392 11.23 -18.33 2.09
C LYS A 392 12.13 -17.54 3.09
N PRO A 393 11.92 -17.69 4.41
CA PRO A 393 10.81 -18.39 5.05
C PRO A 393 9.49 -17.59 4.96
N VAL A 394 8.38 -18.29 4.75
CA VAL A 394 7.03 -17.70 4.77
C VAL A 394 6.63 -17.43 6.23
N SER A 395 6.14 -16.23 6.52
CA SER A 395 5.93 -15.77 7.90
C SER A 395 4.87 -16.59 8.66
N GLY A 396 4.77 -16.35 9.97
CA GLY A 396 3.65 -16.86 10.76
C GLY A 396 2.32 -16.20 10.38
N LYS A 397 2.33 -14.90 10.04
CA LYS A 397 1.14 -14.10 9.71
C LYS A 397 0.52 -14.51 8.38
N ALA A 398 1.33 -14.70 7.34
CA ALA A 398 0.87 -15.24 6.05
C ALA A 398 0.28 -16.66 6.19
N ARG A 399 0.90 -17.52 7.01
CA ARG A 399 0.40 -18.89 7.30
C ARG A 399 -0.84 -18.94 8.20
N GLN A 400 -1.25 -17.81 8.77
CA GLN A 400 -2.47 -17.63 9.56
C GLN A 400 -3.52 -16.76 8.82
N SER A 401 -3.26 -16.43 7.55
CA SER A 401 -4.20 -15.67 6.71
C SER A 401 -5.38 -16.54 6.26
N ARG A 402 -6.53 -15.91 5.98
CA ARG A 402 -7.71 -16.61 5.43
C ARG A 402 -7.47 -17.21 4.05
N TRP A 403 -6.49 -16.68 3.31
CA TRP A 403 -5.99 -17.22 2.05
C TRP A 403 -5.20 -18.53 2.22
N TRP A 404 -4.55 -18.74 3.36
CA TRP A 404 -3.78 -19.96 3.65
C TRP A 404 -4.65 -21.07 4.29
N SER A 405 -5.70 -20.70 5.03
CA SER A 405 -6.72 -21.63 5.53
C SER A 405 -7.81 -21.97 4.51
N GLY A 406 -7.97 -21.15 3.47
CA GLY A 406 -9.01 -21.27 2.45
C GLY A 406 -10.37 -20.68 2.86
N GLU A 407 -10.46 -20.06 4.04
CA GLU A 407 -11.71 -19.55 4.62
C GLU A 407 -12.35 -18.41 3.81
N SER A 408 -11.56 -17.61 3.10
CA SER A 408 -12.04 -16.43 2.38
C SER A 408 -11.16 -16.10 1.17
N GLY A 409 -11.77 -15.69 0.06
CA GLY A 409 -11.06 -15.26 -1.16
C GLY A 409 -10.56 -13.82 -1.10
N GLU A 410 -11.12 -13.03 -0.20
CA GLU A 410 -10.74 -11.67 0.21
C GLU A 410 -10.29 -11.71 1.68
N TYR A 411 -9.19 -11.04 2.03
CA TYR A 411 -8.61 -11.05 3.37
C TYR A 411 -8.49 -9.66 3.98
N GLN A 412 -8.11 -8.64 3.21
CA GLN A 412 -7.94 -7.26 3.69
C GLN A 412 -9.03 -6.31 3.17
N GLU A 413 -9.56 -5.46 4.05
CA GLU A 413 -10.26 -4.24 3.66
C GLU A 413 -9.27 -3.06 3.73
N SER A 414 -9.27 -2.20 2.70
CA SER A 414 -8.37 -1.05 2.57
C SER A 414 -9.10 0.30 2.57
N GLY A 415 -10.39 0.32 2.92
CA GLY A 415 -11.11 1.56 3.24
C GLY A 415 -10.51 2.34 4.41
N VAL A 416 -9.80 1.66 5.33
CA VAL A 416 -8.90 2.29 6.31
C VAL A 416 -7.58 1.53 6.35
N VAL A 417 -6.47 2.24 6.22
CA VAL A 417 -5.10 1.70 6.40
C VAL A 417 -4.29 2.70 7.21
N ILE A 418 -3.57 2.26 8.24
CA ILE A 418 -2.70 3.15 9.03
C ILE A 418 -1.25 2.65 8.94
N VAL A 419 -0.31 3.55 8.62
CA VAL A 419 1.10 3.16 8.39
C VAL A 419 2.10 4.27 8.75
N ASP A 420 3.16 3.92 9.48
CA ASP A 420 4.40 4.69 9.60
C ASP A 420 5.29 4.43 8.37
N LYS A 421 5.25 5.33 7.38
CA LYS A 421 6.02 5.19 6.14
C LYS A 421 7.54 5.21 6.35
N TRP A 422 8.01 5.73 7.48
CA TRP A 422 9.43 5.65 7.84
C TRP A 422 9.83 4.23 8.25
N ARG A 423 9.02 3.54 9.07
CA ARG A 423 9.27 2.12 9.42
C ARG A 423 9.15 1.21 8.21
N HIS A 424 8.11 1.42 7.39
CA HIS A 424 7.67 0.48 6.36
C HIS A 424 7.96 0.95 4.93
N PHE A 425 8.99 1.79 4.74
CA PHE A 425 9.29 2.51 3.49
C PHE A 425 9.22 1.59 2.26
N LEU A 426 10.05 0.54 2.21
CA LEU A 426 10.11 -0.38 1.06
C LEU A 426 8.82 -1.20 0.86
N SER A 427 8.08 -1.44 1.93
CA SER A 427 6.82 -2.21 1.96
C SER A 427 5.68 -1.39 1.35
N VAL A 428 5.59 -0.11 1.70
CA VAL A 428 4.68 0.88 1.08
C VAL A 428 5.06 1.14 -0.38
N PHE A 429 6.35 1.22 -0.69
CA PHE A 429 6.85 1.32 -2.07
C PHE A 429 6.48 0.11 -2.94
N LEU A 430 6.60 -1.11 -2.39
CA LEU A 430 6.18 -2.32 -3.10
C LEU A 430 4.64 -2.39 -3.22
N THR A 431 3.90 -1.92 -2.21
CA THR A 431 2.43 -1.74 -2.32
C THR A 431 2.07 -0.80 -3.47
N ALA A 432 2.72 0.36 -3.59
CA ALA A 432 2.53 1.27 -4.73
C ALA A 432 2.91 0.60 -6.07
N ARG A 433 4.04 -0.11 -6.13
CA ARG A 433 4.46 -0.88 -7.32
C ARG A 433 3.39 -1.86 -7.80
N LEU A 434 2.82 -2.62 -6.87
CA LEU A 434 1.79 -3.63 -7.13
C LEU A 434 0.47 -3.02 -7.61
N ASN A 435 0.24 -1.72 -7.39
CA ASN A 435 -0.90 -0.96 -7.92
C ASN A 435 -0.59 -0.19 -9.21
N GLY A 436 0.70 0.05 -9.51
CA GLY A 436 1.15 0.84 -10.65
C GLY A 436 1.57 -0.01 -11.86
N PRO A 437 2.86 -0.03 -12.24
CA PRO A 437 3.32 -0.65 -13.49
C PRO A 437 3.16 -2.17 -13.55
N ASP A 438 2.91 -2.82 -12.41
CA ASP A 438 2.72 -4.27 -12.34
C ASP A 438 1.23 -4.66 -12.19
N ARG A 439 0.32 -3.68 -12.26
CA ARG A 439 -1.13 -3.85 -12.08
C ARG A 439 -1.79 -4.75 -13.13
N ASP A 440 -1.58 -4.39 -14.39
CA ASP A 440 -2.33 -4.91 -15.52
C ASP A 440 -1.58 -6.06 -16.21
N ASP A 441 -2.32 -6.87 -16.99
CA ASP A 441 -1.74 -7.92 -17.82
C ASP A 441 -0.85 -7.33 -18.93
N SER A 442 0.21 -8.05 -19.28
CA SER A 442 1.19 -7.66 -20.30
C SER A 442 1.67 -8.87 -21.10
N ASP A 443 2.46 -8.66 -22.15
CA ASP A 443 3.06 -9.73 -22.96
C ASP A 443 3.96 -10.69 -22.13
N ALA A 444 4.51 -10.20 -21.01
CA ALA A 444 5.29 -11.02 -20.07
C ALA A 444 4.40 -11.94 -19.19
N GLY A 445 3.10 -11.65 -19.08
CA GLY A 445 2.14 -12.43 -18.30
C GLY A 445 1.20 -11.57 -17.46
N LYS A 446 0.58 -12.24 -16.47
CA LYS A 446 -0.48 -11.66 -15.62
C LYS A 446 0.02 -10.52 -14.72
N GLY A 447 -0.80 -9.48 -14.60
CA GLY A 447 -0.63 -8.40 -13.61
C GLY A 447 -1.21 -8.76 -12.25
N THR A 448 -0.95 -7.94 -11.24
CA THR A 448 -1.46 -8.15 -9.86
C THR A 448 -2.98 -8.23 -9.79
N TYR A 449 -3.69 -7.39 -10.54
CA TYR A 449 -5.16 -7.34 -10.54
C TYR A 449 -5.81 -8.54 -11.27
N SER A 450 -5.00 -9.45 -11.83
CA SER A 450 -5.46 -10.78 -12.27
C SER A 450 -5.41 -11.85 -11.16
N PHE A 451 -4.81 -11.56 -10.00
CA PHE A 451 -4.74 -12.47 -8.84
C PHE A 451 -5.63 -12.04 -7.65
N TRP A 452 -5.94 -10.75 -7.56
CA TRP A 452 -6.79 -10.16 -6.52
C TRP A 452 -7.50 -8.90 -7.05
N TRP A 453 -8.51 -8.41 -6.33
CA TRP A 453 -9.32 -7.27 -6.75
C TRP A 453 -8.88 -5.96 -6.08
N GLY A 454 -8.39 -5.01 -6.87
CA GLY A 454 -8.02 -3.67 -6.38
C GLY A 454 -6.77 -3.65 -5.49
N ASP A 455 -6.63 -2.58 -4.72
CA ASP A 455 -5.47 -2.34 -3.86
C ASP A 455 -5.48 -3.19 -2.58
N LYS A 456 -6.66 -3.66 -2.14
CA LYS A 456 -6.93 -4.34 -0.87
C LYS A 456 -5.82 -5.26 -0.38
N GLU A 457 -5.44 -6.23 -1.21
CA GLU A 457 -4.49 -7.29 -0.86
C GLU A 457 -3.03 -6.87 -1.05
N THR A 458 -2.78 -5.81 -1.84
CA THR A 458 -1.41 -5.35 -2.17
C THR A 458 -0.64 -4.84 -0.95
N TRP A 459 -1.33 -4.41 0.10
CA TRP A 459 -0.75 -3.94 1.35
C TRP A 459 0.00 -5.07 2.08
N TRP A 460 -0.72 -6.05 2.64
CA TRP A 460 -0.06 -7.15 3.37
C TRP A 460 0.81 -8.04 2.46
N ILE A 461 0.46 -8.20 1.17
CA ILE A 461 1.32 -8.89 0.19
C ILE A 461 2.60 -8.10 -0.09
N GLY A 462 2.54 -6.76 -0.18
CA GLY A 462 3.71 -5.90 -0.36
C GLY A 462 4.67 -6.00 0.82
N PHE A 463 4.14 -6.02 2.04
CA PHE A 463 4.89 -6.24 3.28
C PHE A 463 5.55 -7.64 3.30
N GLU A 464 4.77 -8.72 3.09
CA GLU A 464 5.30 -10.10 3.06
C GLU A 464 6.32 -10.32 1.92
N LEU A 465 6.13 -9.72 0.74
CA LEU A 465 7.13 -9.78 -0.33
C LEU A 465 8.43 -9.05 0.05
N ALA A 466 8.33 -7.83 0.59
CA ALA A 466 9.46 -7.05 1.08
C ALA A 466 10.20 -7.71 2.26
N GLY A 467 9.59 -8.70 2.91
CA GLY A 467 10.12 -9.37 4.11
C GLY A 467 9.89 -8.60 5.40
N ASP A 468 9.02 -7.59 5.35
CA ASP A 468 8.55 -6.82 6.48
C ASP A 468 7.33 -7.51 7.07
N THR A 469 7.52 -8.23 8.16
CA THR A 469 6.42 -8.90 8.87
C THR A 469 5.77 -8.00 9.91
N ASP A 470 6.17 -6.73 10.05
CA ASP A 470 5.75 -5.87 11.15
C ASP A 470 4.51 -5.05 10.74
N TYR A 471 3.44 -5.79 10.51
CA TYR A 471 2.07 -5.29 10.36
C TYR A 471 1.11 -6.03 11.29
N HIS A 472 -0.02 -5.41 11.63
CA HIS A 472 -1.07 -5.99 12.46
C HIS A 472 -2.42 -5.96 11.73
N PHE A 473 -3.13 -7.09 11.69
CA PHE A 473 -4.55 -7.11 11.33
C PHE A 473 -5.39 -6.91 12.59
N HIS A 474 -6.16 -5.81 12.67
CA HIS A 474 -6.99 -5.49 13.84
C HIS A 474 -7.90 -6.66 14.25
N GLN A 475 -8.01 -6.94 15.56
CA GLN A 475 -8.64 -8.17 16.06
C GLN A 475 -10.16 -8.08 16.26
N GLY A 476 -10.74 -6.88 16.18
CA GLY A 476 -12.18 -6.71 16.11
C GLY A 476 -12.76 -7.22 14.77
N GLU A 477 -14.04 -7.57 14.79
CA GLU A 477 -14.72 -8.26 13.69
C GLU A 477 -15.17 -7.29 12.59
N ALA A 478 -15.19 -7.76 11.34
CA ALA A 478 -16.04 -7.20 10.30
C ALA A 478 -17.51 -7.50 10.63
N GLY A 479 -18.44 -6.71 10.11
CA GLY A 479 -19.85 -6.80 10.46
C GLY A 479 -20.76 -5.94 9.59
N ASN A 480 -22.03 -5.86 9.98
CA ASN A 480 -23.08 -5.14 9.26
C ASN A 480 -23.94 -4.32 10.24
N LEU A 481 -24.59 -3.28 9.75
CA LEU A 481 -25.48 -2.39 10.51
C LEU A 481 -26.72 -2.01 9.70
N GLY A 482 -27.83 -1.70 10.38
CA GLY A 482 -29.06 -1.27 9.71
C GLY A 482 -30.33 -1.65 10.48
N THR A 483 -31.35 -2.07 9.74
CA THR A 483 -32.56 -2.73 10.27
C THR A 483 -32.52 -4.22 9.95
N VAL A 484 -33.30 -5.03 10.68
CA VAL A 484 -33.43 -6.47 10.40
C VAL A 484 -34.47 -6.70 9.31
N SER A 485 -34.06 -7.35 8.22
CA SER A 485 -34.96 -7.67 7.09
C SER A 485 -35.90 -8.83 7.43
N ASN A 486 -35.33 -9.92 7.96
CA ASN A 486 -36.00 -11.16 8.33
C ASN A 486 -35.32 -11.83 9.52
N ILE A 487 -36.03 -12.79 10.12
CA ILE A 487 -35.54 -13.69 11.16
C ILE A 487 -35.70 -15.13 10.72
N GLU A 488 -34.63 -15.91 10.81
CA GLU A 488 -34.61 -17.31 10.40
C GLU A 488 -34.54 -18.24 11.63
N PRO A 489 -35.20 -19.40 11.64
CA PRO A 489 -35.06 -20.36 12.73
C PRO A 489 -33.62 -20.90 12.79
N ILE A 490 -33.07 -21.01 13.99
CA ILE A 490 -31.87 -21.84 14.19
C ILE A 490 -32.35 -23.28 14.18
N GLU A 491 -32.15 -23.97 13.06
CA GLU A 491 -32.31 -25.41 13.00
C GLU A 491 -31.40 -26.04 14.06
N LYS A 492 -32.02 -26.83 14.97
CA LYS A 492 -31.25 -27.71 15.82
C LYS A 492 -30.61 -28.76 14.92
N PRO A 493 -29.33 -29.11 15.11
CA PRO A 493 -28.76 -30.24 14.39
C PRO A 493 -29.64 -31.46 14.64
N LYS A 494 -30.06 -32.15 13.56
CA LYS A 494 -30.71 -33.45 13.67
C LYS A 494 -29.83 -34.36 14.51
N ASP A 495 -30.44 -35.19 15.35
CA ASP A 495 -29.67 -36.24 16.04
C ASP A 495 -29.05 -37.14 14.96
N LYS A 496 -27.74 -37.42 15.07
CA LYS A 496 -26.95 -38.09 14.01
C LYS A 496 -27.34 -39.56 13.72
N GLU A 497 -28.41 -40.04 14.36
CA GLU A 497 -29.08 -41.29 14.04
C GLU A 497 -30.23 -41.14 13.03
N GLU A 498 -30.68 -39.92 12.71
CA GLU A 498 -31.71 -39.69 11.69
C GLU A 498 -31.10 -39.36 10.32
N GLU A 499 -30.05 -38.54 10.25
CA GLU A 499 -29.32 -38.28 8.98
C GLU A 499 -28.86 -39.59 8.34
N LYS A 500 -28.27 -40.51 9.12
CA LYS A 500 -27.90 -41.85 8.64
C LYS A 500 -29.07 -42.67 8.08
N LYS A 501 -30.29 -42.49 8.61
CA LYS A 501 -31.50 -43.20 8.14
C LYS A 501 -32.16 -42.54 6.93
N GLU A 502 -31.79 -41.30 6.62
CA GLU A 502 -32.13 -40.64 5.36
C GLU A 502 -31.08 -41.01 4.29
N GLU A 503 -29.78 -40.99 4.62
CA GLU A 503 -28.71 -41.47 3.73
C GLU A 503 -28.89 -42.96 3.33
N GLU A 504 -29.07 -43.87 4.30
CA GLU A 504 -29.33 -45.30 4.04
C GLU A 504 -30.57 -45.55 3.19
N LYS A 505 -31.56 -44.64 3.17
CA LYS A 505 -32.74 -44.73 2.28
C LYS A 505 -32.45 -44.23 0.88
N THR A 506 -31.77 -43.10 0.73
CA THR A 506 -31.38 -42.60 -0.61
C THR A 506 -30.44 -43.56 -1.32
N ASP A 507 -29.66 -44.35 -0.57
CA ASP A 507 -28.70 -45.30 -1.12
C ASP A 507 -29.34 -46.68 -1.51
N GLU A 508 -30.59 -46.96 -1.15
CA GLU A 508 -31.36 -48.07 -1.76
C GLU A 508 -31.99 -47.65 -3.11
N ASP A 509 -32.65 -46.48 -3.16
CA ASP A 509 -33.36 -46.01 -4.37
C ASP A 509 -32.42 -45.65 -5.55
N LEU A 510 -31.14 -45.36 -5.29
CA LEU A 510 -30.14 -45.05 -6.33
C LEU A 510 -29.44 -46.27 -6.93
N LYS A 511 -29.57 -47.48 -6.36
CA LYS A 511 -28.88 -48.69 -6.86
C LYS A 511 -29.58 -49.37 -8.05
N LEU A 512 -30.00 -48.60 -9.05
CA LEU A 512 -30.48 -49.17 -10.32
C LEU A 512 -30.25 -48.30 -11.56
N ASN A 513 -29.00 -47.88 -11.83
CA ASN A 513 -28.44 -47.82 -13.19
C ASN A 513 -26.91 -47.55 -13.21
N VAL A 514 -26.23 -48.08 -14.23
CA VAL A 514 -24.79 -47.89 -14.60
C VAL A 514 -23.73 -48.48 -13.66
N LEU A 515 -23.31 -49.71 -14.00
CA LEU A 515 -21.89 -50.12 -14.07
C LEU A 515 -21.34 -49.61 -15.42
N ASP A 516 -20.06 -49.33 -15.67
CA ASP A 516 -18.79 -49.43 -14.93
C ASP A 516 -18.13 -48.01 -14.86
N THR A 517 -16.99 -47.73 -14.21
CA THR A 517 -15.84 -48.56 -13.81
C THR A 517 -15.20 -48.03 -12.52
N ALA A 518 -14.76 -48.93 -11.63
CA ALA A 518 -14.07 -48.55 -10.39
C ALA A 518 -12.72 -49.28 -10.24
N ALA A 519 -11.62 -48.61 -10.59
CA ALA A 519 -10.27 -49.01 -10.23
C ALA A 519 -9.31 -47.81 -10.30
N ILE A 520 -8.83 -47.34 -9.14
CA ILE A 520 -7.42 -46.98 -8.85
C ILE A 520 -7.33 -46.53 -7.38
N GLU A 521 -6.20 -46.90 -6.78
CA GLU A 521 -5.76 -46.91 -5.39
C GLU A 521 -6.13 -45.72 -4.47
N GLN A 522 -6.28 -46.04 -3.19
CA GLN A 522 -5.94 -45.12 -2.11
C GLN A 522 -4.42 -44.94 -2.08
N GLN A 523 -3.91 -43.70 -2.03
CA GLN A 523 -2.52 -43.44 -1.68
C GLN A 523 -2.44 -42.48 -0.47
N PRO A 524 -1.45 -42.64 0.44
CA PRO A 524 -1.35 -41.85 1.66
C PRO A 524 -0.84 -40.43 1.38
N HIS A 525 -1.18 -39.49 2.26
CA HIS A 525 -0.59 -38.15 2.26
C HIS A 525 0.94 -38.22 2.45
N LYS A 526 1.69 -37.79 1.44
CA LYS A 526 3.13 -37.51 1.55
C LYS A 526 3.40 -36.30 2.45
N THR A 527 4.60 -36.26 3.03
CA THR A 527 5.10 -35.11 3.82
C THR A 527 5.75 -34.05 2.94
N ASP A 528 5.88 -32.82 3.44
CA ASP A 528 6.51 -31.69 2.73
C ASP A 528 7.95 -31.99 2.23
N ALA A 529 8.66 -32.91 2.89
CA ALA A 529 10.02 -33.33 2.52
C ALA A 529 10.03 -34.28 1.31
N GLU A 530 8.95 -35.06 1.12
CA GLU A 530 8.81 -35.99 -0.01
C GLU A 530 8.26 -35.27 -1.24
N GLU A 531 7.33 -34.32 -1.06
CA GLU A 531 6.88 -33.41 -2.13
C GLU A 531 8.07 -32.60 -2.70
N PHE A 532 8.97 -32.12 -1.83
CA PHE A 532 10.19 -31.43 -2.26
C PHE A 532 11.16 -32.34 -3.05
N LYS A 533 11.16 -33.64 -2.77
CA LYS A 533 12.00 -34.61 -3.49
C LYS A 533 11.44 -34.95 -4.86
N ASP A 534 10.13 -35.19 -4.97
CA ASP A 534 9.45 -35.38 -6.27
C ASP A 534 9.62 -34.13 -7.17
N GLN A 535 9.62 -32.92 -6.58
CA GLN A 535 9.89 -31.67 -7.30
C GLN A 535 11.35 -31.55 -7.78
N LEU A 536 12.32 -32.07 -7.02
CA LEU A 536 13.72 -32.11 -7.45
C LEU A 536 13.95 -33.14 -8.56
N ASP A 537 13.33 -34.31 -8.45
CA ASP A 537 13.39 -35.39 -9.45
C ASP A 537 12.56 -35.08 -10.72
N SER A 538 11.69 -34.06 -10.71
CA SER A 538 11.00 -33.56 -11.91
C SER A 538 11.84 -32.54 -12.69
N LEU A 539 12.66 -31.73 -12.01
CA LEU A 539 13.59 -30.79 -12.63
C LEU A 539 14.71 -31.52 -13.41
N THR A 540 15.32 -32.54 -12.81
CA THR A 540 16.36 -33.37 -13.48
C THR A 540 15.84 -34.16 -14.68
N LYS A 541 14.52 -34.35 -14.82
CA LYS A 541 13.88 -34.95 -16.01
C LYS A 541 13.64 -33.94 -17.14
N LEU A 542 13.57 -32.64 -16.84
CA LEU A 542 13.53 -31.59 -17.86
C LEU A 542 14.91 -31.30 -18.45
N GLU A 543 15.99 -31.52 -17.69
CA GLU A 543 17.38 -31.38 -18.18
C GLU A 543 17.80 -32.50 -19.16
N ASN A 544 17.26 -33.71 -18.98
CA ASN A 544 17.60 -34.89 -19.78
C ASN A 544 16.51 -35.19 -20.81
N GLY A 545 16.35 -34.30 -21.80
CA GLY A 545 15.21 -34.26 -22.72
C GLY A 545 14.95 -35.54 -23.56
N GLU A 546 14.22 -36.50 -22.99
CA GLU A 546 13.65 -37.65 -23.68
C GLU A 546 12.14 -37.45 -23.91
N SER A 547 11.74 -37.20 -25.15
CA SER A 547 10.33 -37.23 -25.56
C SER A 547 9.83 -38.67 -25.66
N GLN A 548 8.78 -39.03 -24.91
CA GLN A 548 8.11 -40.34 -25.06
C GLN A 548 6.73 -40.23 -25.70
N GLU A 549 6.55 -40.99 -26.78
CA GLU A 549 5.25 -41.37 -27.32
C GLU A 549 4.60 -42.44 -26.44
N SER A 550 3.28 -42.56 -26.50
CA SER A 550 2.50 -43.57 -25.75
C SER A 550 2.61 -44.98 -26.35
N PRO A 551 2.82 -46.04 -25.56
CA PRO A 551 2.58 -47.42 -25.97
C PRO A 551 1.39 -48.09 -25.26
N THR A 552 0.75 -48.98 -26.00
CA THR A 552 -0.44 -49.78 -25.72
C THR A 552 -0.35 -50.73 -24.52
N GLU A 553 -1.50 -51.12 -23.98
CA GLU A 553 -1.64 -52.20 -22.99
C GLU A 553 -1.15 -53.58 -23.49
N THR A 554 -0.59 -54.39 -22.59
CA THR A 554 -0.74 -55.85 -22.64
C THR A 554 -0.75 -56.41 -21.21
N GLN A 555 -1.73 -57.26 -20.88
CA GLN A 555 -1.85 -57.91 -19.57
C GLN A 555 -1.05 -59.23 -19.52
N ASN A 556 -0.63 -59.65 -18.32
CA ASN A 556 -0.84 -61.03 -17.82
C ASN A 556 -0.40 -61.22 -16.35
N GLU A 557 -1.02 -62.21 -15.72
CA GLU A 557 -0.73 -62.81 -14.39
C GLU A 557 0.66 -63.51 -14.38
N GLU A 558 1.26 -64.06 -13.32
CA GLU A 558 0.92 -64.48 -11.94
C GLU A 558 2.26 -64.37 -11.10
N THR A 559 2.46 -64.60 -9.78
CA THR A 559 1.74 -65.21 -8.63
C THR A 559 2.24 -64.55 -7.31
N ALA A 560 1.62 -64.86 -6.16
CA ALA A 560 2.07 -64.45 -4.82
C ALA A 560 3.18 -65.35 -4.21
N GLY A 561 3.82 -64.90 -3.12
CA GLY A 561 4.72 -65.69 -2.29
C GLY A 561 4.96 -65.05 -0.91
N GLU A 562 4.40 -65.63 0.15
CA GLU A 562 4.61 -65.24 1.55
C GLU A 562 5.90 -65.85 2.12
N GLU A 563 6.48 -65.25 3.16
CA GLU A 563 6.66 -65.91 4.47
C GLU A 563 7.14 -64.90 5.55
N ARG A 564 7.23 -65.35 6.81
CA ARG A 564 7.51 -64.54 8.02
C ARG A 564 8.79 -65.03 8.72
N GLU A 565 9.03 -64.45 9.90
CA GLU A 565 9.94 -64.94 10.97
C GLU A 565 11.44 -64.63 10.72
N ASP A 566 12.25 -64.23 11.71
CA ASP A 566 11.96 -64.10 13.15
C ASP A 566 12.82 -63.02 13.87
N ALA A 567 12.65 -62.95 15.20
CA ALA A 567 13.37 -62.23 16.29
C ALA A 567 14.87 -61.85 16.05
N GLU A 568 15.49 -60.89 16.76
CA GLU A 568 15.50 -60.67 18.22
C GLU A 568 15.71 -59.20 18.66
N ASN A 569 15.53 -58.94 19.96
CA ASN A 569 15.68 -57.65 20.64
C ASN A 569 16.47 -57.82 21.96
N PRO A 570 17.40 -56.91 22.30
CA PRO A 570 17.46 -56.36 23.67
C PRO A 570 17.50 -54.82 23.63
N THR A 571 16.66 -54.07 24.36
CA THR A 571 16.75 -53.78 25.82
C THR A 571 18.12 -53.20 26.27
N GLU A 572 18.21 -52.15 27.09
CA GLU A 572 17.20 -51.35 27.79
C GLU A 572 17.76 -50.01 28.31
N ASP A 573 16.85 -49.16 28.78
CA ASP A 573 16.91 -48.39 30.05
C ASP A 573 16.91 -46.85 29.99
N ASN A 574 16.47 -46.26 31.11
CA ASN A 574 15.86 -44.95 31.25
C ASN A 574 16.75 -43.98 32.04
N LYS A 575 16.64 -42.67 31.77
CA LYS A 575 16.27 -41.64 32.78
C LYS A 575 16.28 -40.20 32.27
N GLU A 576 15.27 -39.44 32.69
CA GLU A 576 15.38 -37.99 32.88
C GLU A 576 16.30 -37.67 34.06
N PRO A 577 16.79 -36.43 34.17
CA PRO A 577 16.20 -35.58 35.21
C PRO A 577 15.92 -34.14 34.76
N SER A 578 14.96 -33.53 35.44
CA SER A 578 14.72 -32.08 35.43
C SER A 578 15.47 -31.40 36.57
N GLU A 579 15.95 -30.17 36.35
CA GLU A 579 16.05 -29.15 37.40
C GLU A 579 16.18 -27.73 36.79
N SER A 580 16.05 -26.69 37.61
CA SER A 580 15.80 -25.32 37.16
C SER A 580 16.70 -24.26 37.79
N ALA A 581 17.18 -23.32 36.98
CA ALA A 581 17.60 -21.98 37.39
C ALA A 581 17.65 -21.06 36.14
N GLY A 582 17.33 -19.77 36.31
CA GLY A 582 17.36 -18.79 35.23
C GLY A 582 18.62 -17.91 35.24
N ALA A 583 18.86 -17.22 34.13
CA ALA A 583 19.80 -16.11 34.00
C ALA A 583 19.25 -15.08 33.01
N GLU A 584 19.79 -13.87 33.05
CA GLU A 584 19.42 -12.75 32.17
C GLU A 584 19.94 -12.99 30.74
N GLY A 585 19.23 -12.49 29.73
CA GLY A 585 19.58 -12.65 28.32
C GLY A 585 19.28 -11.40 27.52
N GLU A 586 20.33 -10.79 26.95
CA GLU A 586 20.22 -9.66 26.04
C GLU A 586 19.69 -10.14 24.67
N THR A 587 18.73 -9.41 24.09
CA THR A 587 18.10 -9.79 22.81
C THR A 587 18.97 -9.39 21.62
N GLU A 588 19.93 -10.26 21.26
CA GLU A 588 20.73 -10.11 20.05
C GLU A 588 19.87 -10.39 18.79
N PHE A 589 19.74 -9.39 17.91
CA PHE A 589 18.92 -9.48 16.69
C PHE A 589 19.62 -10.30 15.59
N ILE A 590 19.44 -11.62 15.63
CA ILE A 590 19.98 -12.53 14.61
C ILE A 590 19.01 -12.65 13.42
N TYR A 591 19.30 -11.91 12.36
CA TYR A 591 18.64 -12.09 11.05
C TYR A 591 19.05 -13.43 10.41
N PRO A 592 18.11 -14.26 9.92
CA PRO A 592 18.43 -15.45 9.14
C PRO A 592 18.86 -15.04 7.71
N PRO A 593 20.02 -15.51 7.21
CA PRO A 593 20.44 -15.20 5.84
C PRO A 593 19.69 -16.05 4.81
N THR A 594 18.98 -15.40 3.89
CA THR A 594 18.78 -15.97 2.54
C THR A 594 20.16 -16.13 1.90
N THR A 595 20.54 -17.34 1.51
CA THR A 595 21.93 -17.65 1.21
C THR A 595 22.39 -17.10 -0.14
N HIS A 596 23.68 -16.76 -0.19
CA HIS A 596 24.47 -16.44 -1.38
C HIS A 596 24.10 -17.32 -2.60
N ASP A 597 23.99 -18.63 -2.36
CA ASP A 597 23.86 -19.63 -3.41
C ASP A 597 22.45 -19.72 -4.02
N ASP A 598 21.41 -19.19 -3.39
CA ASP A 598 20.05 -19.11 -3.96
C ASP A 598 19.98 -18.04 -5.06
N VAL A 599 20.71 -16.94 -4.89
CA VAL A 599 20.82 -15.88 -5.93
C VAL A 599 21.73 -16.34 -7.05
N LEU A 600 22.86 -17.00 -6.74
CA LEU A 600 23.80 -17.48 -7.76
C LEU A 600 23.13 -18.44 -8.76
N ARG A 601 22.39 -19.44 -8.27
CA ARG A 601 21.64 -20.38 -9.12
C ARG A 601 20.59 -19.71 -10.01
N ALA A 602 19.93 -18.65 -9.53
CA ALA A 602 18.98 -17.88 -10.33
C ALA A 602 19.67 -17.09 -11.47
N VAL A 603 20.89 -16.60 -11.23
CA VAL A 603 21.69 -15.90 -12.22
C VAL A 603 22.27 -16.87 -13.25
N GLU A 604 22.80 -18.01 -12.80
CA GLU A 604 23.37 -19.05 -13.67
C GLU A 604 22.31 -19.60 -14.65
N ALA A 605 21.08 -19.86 -14.17
CA ALA A 605 19.95 -20.22 -15.04
C ALA A 605 19.65 -19.14 -16.10
N ALA A 606 19.63 -17.86 -15.69
CA ALA A 606 19.37 -16.73 -16.58
C ALA A 606 20.54 -16.37 -17.52
N GLU A 607 21.73 -16.96 -17.36
CA GLU A 607 22.82 -16.88 -18.34
C GLU A 607 22.88 -18.11 -19.25
N ALA A 608 22.45 -19.29 -18.79
CA ALA A 608 22.37 -20.52 -19.58
C ALA A 608 21.42 -20.40 -20.79
N GLU A 609 20.25 -19.77 -20.63
CA GLU A 609 19.29 -19.58 -21.74
C GLU A 609 19.81 -18.73 -22.91
N LYS A 610 20.90 -17.96 -22.72
CA LYS A 610 21.42 -17.02 -23.75
C LYS A 610 22.35 -17.68 -24.77
N ALA A 611 22.61 -18.99 -24.67
CA ALA A 611 23.62 -19.70 -25.46
C ALA A 611 23.03 -20.56 -26.62
N THR A 612 22.50 -19.92 -27.66
CA THR A 612 22.02 -20.62 -28.88
C THR A 612 23.13 -20.72 -29.97
N PRO A 613 23.33 -21.86 -30.67
CA PRO A 613 24.45 -22.03 -31.61
C PRO A 613 24.32 -21.29 -32.95
N GLN A 614 25.46 -21.01 -33.59
CA GLN A 614 25.54 -20.48 -34.95
C GLN A 614 25.03 -21.49 -35.99
N PHE A 615 24.17 -21.03 -36.92
CA PHE A 615 23.84 -21.75 -38.16
C PHE A 615 24.69 -21.26 -39.34
N LYS A 616 24.98 -22.14 -40.31
CA LYS A 616 25.80 -21.84 -41.49
C LYS A 616 24.96 -21.53 -42.72
N GLU A 617 25.46 -20.61 -43.55
CA GLU A 617 24.97 -20.40 -44.93
C GLU A 617 25.41 -21.54 -45.86
N PRO A 618 24.59 -21.90 -46.88
CA PRO A 618 25.00 -22.64 -48.07
C PRO A 618 25.44 -21.70 -49.21
N GLU A 619 26.05 -22.26 -50.26
CA GLU A 619 26.96 -21.51 -51.15
C GLU A 619 26.32 -20.76 -52.35
N HIS A 620 26.99 -19.65 -52.69
CA HIS A 620 27.13 -18.95 -53.98
C HIS A 620 27.09 -19.83 -55.26
N PRO A 621 26.81 -19.28 -56.49
CA PRO A 621 27.69 -18.22 -57.07
C PRO A 621 27.21 -17.24 -58.19
N VAL A 622 28.00 -16.14 -58.27
CA VAL A 622 28.50 -15.44 -59.49
C VAL A 622 27.70 -14.33 -60.22
N SER A 623 28.48 -13.28 -60.56
CA SER A 623 28.30 -12.22 -61.57
C SER A 623 27.54 -10.93 -61.22
N ALA A 624 28.33 -9.95 -60.75
CA ALA A 624 28.03 -8.53 -60.74
C ALA A 624 27.62 -7.92 -62.10
N GLN A 625 26.92 -6.78 -62.05
CA GLN A 625 27.50 -5.48 -62.48
C GLN A 625 26.67 -4.27 -61.98
N ASN A 626 27.28 -3.08 -62.00
CA ASN A 626 26.68 -1.80 -61.61
C ASN A 626 25.64 -1.31 -62.63
N ILE A 627 24.72 -0.44 -62.21
CA ILE A 627 24.30 0.77 -62.97
C ILE A 627 23.61 1.77 -62.00
N SER A 628 23.47 3.02 -62.42
CA SER A 628 23.07 4.17 -61.59
C SER A 628 21.89 4.95 -62.20
N ALA A 629 21.26 5.81 -61.36
CA ALA A 629 20.65 7.11 -61.67
C ALA A 629 19.11 7.26 -61.89
N THR A 630 18.67 8.51 -61.58
CA THR A 630 17.48 9.27 -62.04
C THR A 630 16.07 8.76 -61.70
N ILE A 631 15.29 9.42 -60.83
CA ILE A 631 14.57 10.72 -60.99
C ILE A 631 13.58 10.74 -62.18
N THR A 632 12.29 10.90 -61.90
CA THR A 632 11.29 11.69 -62.67
C THR A 632 10.09 12.09 -61.79
N ASP A 633 9.38 13.15 -62.18
CA ASP A 633 8.32 13.83 -61.40
C ASP A 633 6.86 13.46 -61.76
N ALA A 634 5.96 13.56 -60.75
CA ALA A 634 4.58 14.10 -60.83
C ALA A 634 3.55 13.42 -61.79
N PRO A 635 2.25 13.84 -61.83
CA PRO A 635 1.50 14.81 -61.00
C PRO A 635 0.24 14.22 -60.32
N ALA A 636 -0.60 15.09 -59.74
CA ALA A 636 -1.84 14.75 -59.02
C ALA A 636 -3.09 14.61 -59.91
N ALA A 637 -4.19 14.12 -59.30
CA ALA A 637 -5.55 14.20 -59.80
C ALA A 637 -6.53 14.33 -58.61
N ASP A 638 -7.61 15.10 -58.79
CA ASP A 638 -8.58 15.42 -57.73
C ASP A 638 -9.73 14.41 -57.62
N SER A 639 -10.28 14.27 -56.40
CA SER A 639 -11.67 13.85 -56.17
C SER A 639 -12.18 14.39 -54.84
N GLU A 640 -13.29 15.13 -54.86
CA GLU A 640 -14.00 15.61 -53.68
C GLU A 640 -14.75 14.44 -53.00
N GLU A 641 -14.75 14.35 -51.67
CA GLU A 641 -15.73 13.55 -50.93
C GLU A 641 -16.04 14.18 -49.54
N GLU A 642 -17.20 13.84 -48.96
CA GLU A 642 -17.91 14.69 -47.99
C GLU A 642 -17.26 14.85 -46.60
N LEU A 643 -17.57 16.00 -45.97
CA LEU A 643 -17.22 16.33 -44.59
C LEU A 643 -18.06 15.53 -43.58
N ALA A 644 -17.71 14.26 -43.37
CA ALA A 644 -18.31 13.43 -42.33
C ALA A 644 -17.94 13.96 -40.93
N THR A 645 -18.93 14.49 -40.19
CA THR A 645 -18.78 14.80 -38.76
C THR A 645 -18.51 13.51 -37.98
N PRO A 646 -17.54 13.46 -37.05
CA PRO A 646 -17.36 12.31 -36.19
C PRO A 646 -18.61 12.12 -35.33
N VAL A 647 -19.29 10.99 -35.52
CA VAL A 647 -20.33 10.53 -34.60
C VAL A 647 -19.63 10.24 -33.26
N PRO A 648 -20.10 10.77 -32.12
CA PRO A 648 -19.53 10.39 -30.84
C PRO A 648 -19.74 8.89 -30.63
N GLU A 649 -18.65 8.14 -30.51
CA GLU A 649 -18.74 6.72 -30.18
C GLU A 649 -19.48 6.56 -28.85
N PRO A 650 -20.43 5.62 -28.74
CA PRO A 650 -21.17 5.44 -27.49
C PRO A 650 -20.18 4.99 -26.41
N ALA A 651 -20.04 5.81 -25.37
CA ALA A 651 -19.10 5.56 -24.27
C ALA A 651 -19.19 4.10 -23.81
N VAL A 652 -18.07 3.38 -23.94
CA VAL A 652 -17.99 1.95 -23.61
C VAL A 652 -18.15 1.80 -22.11
N LYS A 653 -19.40 1.61 -21.68
CA LYS A 653 -19.74 1.27 -20.30
C LYS A 653 -18.91 0.06 -19.91
N SER A 654 -18.02 0.24 -18.93
CA SER A 654 -17.22 -0.84 -18.39
C SER A 654 -18.13 -1.83 -17.66
N GLU A 655 -18.58 -2.87 -18.36
CA GLU A 655 -19.32 -4.00 -17.76
C GLU A 655 -18.40 -4.88 -16.89
N ARG A 656 -17.74 -4.25 -15.91
CA ARG A 656 -17.17 -4.89 -14.72
C ARG A 656 -18.21 -4.96 -13.58
N SER A 657 -19.50 -5.06 -13.93
CA SER A 657 -20.49 -5.56 -12.97
C SER A 657 -20.13 -7.00 -12.59
N LEU A 658 -20.40 -7.37 -11.32
CA LEU A 658 -20.05 -8.65 -10.70
C LEU A 658 -20.14 -9.83 -11.67
N SER A 659 -18.99 -10.33 -12.14
CA SER A 659 -18.98 -11.35 -13.18
C SER A 659 -19.64 -12.62 -12.63
N ARG A 660 -20.70 -13.07 -13.31
CA ARG A 660 -21.70 -14.03 -12.78
C ARG A 660 -21.21 -15.48 -12.61
N ARG A 661 -19.89 -15.68 -12.45
CA ARG A 661 -19.21 -16.99 -12.40
C ARG A 661 -18.93 -17.49 -10.98
N HIS A 662 -18.91 -16.59 -9.98
CA HIS A 662 -18.63 -16.94 -8.58
C HIS A 662 -19.77 -16.60 -7.60
N LEU A 663 -21.01 -16.47 -8.13
CA LEU A 663 -22.20 -16.66 -7.31
C LEU A 663 -22.31 -18.16 -6.96
N ALA A 664 -21.55 -18.58 -5.94
CA ALA A 664 -21.89 -19.74 -5.14
C ALA A 664 -23.36 -19.61 -4.68
N LYS A 665 -24.04 -20.77 -4.50
CA LYS A 665 -25.48 -20.89 -4.24
C LYS A 665 -26.10 -19.62 -3.65
N ARG A 666 -26.87 -18.89 -4.48
CA ARG A 666 -27.67 -17.75 -4.04
C ARG A 666 -28.79 -18.31 -3.17
N ASP A 667 -28.52 -18.39 -1.88
CA ASP A 667 -29.37 -19.09 -0.93
C ASP A 667 -30.74 -18.39 -0.80
N ASP A 668 -31.78 -19.20 -0.59
CA ASP A 668 -33.17 -18.75 -0.46
C ASP A 668 -33.38 -17.75 0.69
N TRP A 669 -32.56 -17.82 1.75
CA TRP A 669 -32.58 -16.85 2.86
C TRP A 669 -32.11 -15.45 2.43
N PHE A 670 -31.21 -15.34 1.46
CA PHE A 670 -30.69 -14.06 0.96
C PHE A 670 -31.70 -13.38 0.04
N ASP A 671 -32.29 -14.13 -0.89
CA ASP A 671 -33.38 -13.61 -1.71
C ASP A 671 -34.64 -13.30 -0.88
N THR A 672 -34.93 -14.10 0.16
CA THR A 672 -35.96 -13.75 1.15
C THR A 672 -35.62 -12.44 1.86
N ALA A 673 -34.38 -12.24 2.30
CA ALA A 673 -33.95 -11.01 2.97
C ALA A 673 -34.04 -9.75 2.10
N LEU A 674 -33.77 -9.86 0.80
CA LEU A 674 -33.91 -8.75 -0.15
C LEU A 674 -35.38 -8.44 -0.51
N ASN A 675 -36.28 -9.42 -0.43
CA ASN A 675 -37.70 -9.25 -0.74
C ASN A 675 -38.58 -8.97 0.50
N ALA A 676 -38.09 -9.24 1.71
CA ALA A 676 -38.82 -9.06 2.96
C ALA A 676 -38.97 -7.59 3.35
N LYS A 677 -40.23 -7.14 3.55
CA LYS A 677 -40.55 -5.77 3.97
C LYS A 677 -40.46 -5.59 5.50
N HIS A 678 -39.26 -5.82 6.04
CA HIS A 678 -38.90 -5.75 7.46
C HIS A 678 -39.66 -6.72 8.39
N THR A 679 -39.13 -6.92 9.60
CA THR A 679 -39.81 -7.67 10.66
C THR A 679 -40.83 -6.82 11.41
N ASN A 680 -42.00 -7.39 11.75
CA ASN A 680 -43.00 -6.76 12.63
C ASN A 680 -42.53 -6.57 14.09
N LEU A 681 -41.35 -7.07 14.44
CA LEU A 681 -40.69 -6.91 15.74
C LEU A 681 -39.72 -5.72 15.66
N THR A 682 -39.76 -4.83 16.65
CA THR A 682 -38.94 -3.62 16.71
C THR A 682 -38.30 -3.41 18.08
N GLY A 683 -37.21 -2.64 18.13
CA GLY A 683 -36.57 -2.23 19.38
C GLY A 683 -36.16 -3.39 20.30
N PRO A 684 -36.36 -3.29 21.63
CA PRO A 684 -35.88 -4.29 22.60
C PRO A 684 -36.39 -5.72 22.40
N ALA A 685 -37.48 -5.94 21.66
CA ALA A 685 -37.94 -7.29 21.33
C ALA A 685 -36.91 -8.06 20.47
N MET A 686 -36.23 -7.37 19.55
CA MET A 686 -35.24 -7.97 18.64
C MET A 686 -33.93 -8.35 19.32
N LEU A 687 -33.60 -7.74 20.47
CA LEU A 687 -32.41 -8.12 21.25
C LEU A 687 -32.62 -9.41 22.06
N ASN A 688 -33.87 -9.87 22.18
CA ASN A 688 -34.26 -11.04 22.99
C ASN A 688 -34.60 -12.28 22.14
N LEU A 689 -34.15 -12.33 20.88
CA LEU A 689 -34.36 -13.48 19.99
C LEU A 689 -33.66 -14.74 20.55
N THR A 690 -34.39 -15.85 20.65
CA THR A 690 -33.90 -17.15 21.12
C THR A 690 -34.16 -18.24 20.09
N ASN A 691 -33.13 -19.02 19.74
CA ASN A 691 -33.19 -20.03 18.68
C ASN A 691 -33.56 -19.45 17.29
N GLN A 692 -33.19 -18.19 17.03
CA GLN A 692 -33.39 -17.51 15.75
C GLN A 692 -32.14 -16.70 15.39
N TYR A 693 -31.78 -16.73 14.11
CA TYR A 693 -30.81 -15.79 13.51
C TYR A 693 -31.55 -14.54 13.07
N ALA A 694 -30.93 -13.37 13.24
CA ALA A 694 -31.35 -12.15 12.57
C ALA A 694 -30.57 -11.99 11.25
N VAL A 695 -31.18 -11.34 10.26
CA VAL A 695 -30.51 -10.91 9.03
C VAL A 695 -30.49 -9.39 8.96
N LEU A 696 -29.30 -8.79 9.05
CA LEU A 696 -29.08 -7.38 8.73
C LEU A 696 -28.66 -7.26 7.27
N CYS A 697 -29.27 -6.36 6.51
CA CYS A 697 -28.88 -6.03 5.13
C CYS A 697 -28.60 -4.53 4.98
N SER A 698 -27.45 -4.19 4.41
CA SER A 698 -27.09 -2.82 4.01
C SER A 698 -25.94 -2.86 2.97
N PRO A 699 -25.69 -1.78 2.22
CA PRO A 699 -24.47 -1.67 1.41
C PRO A 699 -23.24 -1.23 2.24
N GLN A 700 -23.40 -1.04 3.55
CA GLN A 700 -22.34 -0.61 4.46
C GLN A 700 -21.57 -1.81 5.05
N LEU A 701 -20.24 -1.72 5.08
CA LEU A 701 -19.35 -2.66 5.80
C LEU A 701 -18.90 -2.03 7.11
N LEU A 702 -19.24 -2.67 8.24
CA LEU A 702 -18.86 -2.23 9.58
C LEU A 702 -17.56 -2.90 10.04
N HIS A 703 -16.72 -2.16 10.75
CA HIS A 703 -15.67 -2.73 11.58
C HIS A 703 -15.92 -2.41 13.06
N LEU A 704 -15.79 -3.44 13.90
CA LEU A 704 -15.89 -3.33 15.35
C LEU A 704 -14.52 -3.14 15.98
N SER A 705 -14.46 -2.43 17.10
CA SER A 705 -13.31 -2.33 18.00
C SER A 705 -13.08 -3.65 18.77
N LEU A 706 -11.95 -3.75 19.50
CA LEU A 706 -11.65 -4.86 20.41
C LEU A 706 -12.75 -5.11 21.48
N SER A 707 -13.58 -4.12 21.78
CA SER A 707 -14.71 -4.23 22.71
C SER A 707 -16.00 -4.77 22.06
N GLY A 708 -16.00 -5.04 20.75
CA GLY A 708 -17.18 -5.48 20.00
C GLY A 708 -18.24 -4.38 19.80
N ARG A 709 -17.80 -3.11 19.84
CA ARG A 709 -18.57 -1.88 19.57
C ARG A 709 -18.17 -1.28 18.21
N PRO A 710 -19.08 -0.62 17.47
CA PRO A 710 -18.80 0.07 16.22
C PRO A 710 -17.58 1.00 16.31
N MET A 711 -16.72 0.97 15.30
CA MET A 711 -15.49 1.78 15.25
C MET A 711 -15.52 2.71 14.02
N TRP A 712 -15.73 2.13 12.84
CA TRP A 712 -15.91 2.82 11.57
C TRP A 712 -16.67 1.93 10.57
N PHE A 713 -17.18 2.51 9.50
CA PHE A 713 -17.81 1.80 8.38
C PHE A 713 -17.47 2.43 7.03
N ASN A 714 -17.47 1.62 5.97
CA ASN A 714 -17.39 2.03 4.56
C ASN A 714 -18.77 1.86 3.90
N GLY A 715 -19.06 2.58 2.81
CA GLY A 715 -20.31 2.44 2.04
C GLY A 715 -21.30 3.60 2.18
N TRP A 716 -20.87 4.77 2.65
CA TRP A 716 -21.71 5.97 2.85
C TRP A 716 -22.93 5.74 3.78
N ILE A 717 -23.84 6.72 3.90
CA ILE A 717 -25.05 6.64 4.75
C ILE A 717 -26.36 6.42 4.00
N GLN A 718 -26.36 6.26 2.67
CA GLN A 718 -27.57 6.01 1.89
C GLN A 718 -27.79 4.52 1.61
N GLN A 719 -29.05 4.15 1.35
CA GLN A 719 -29.47 2.79 0.97
C GLN A 719 -28.91 2.36 -0.39
N ASN A 720 -28.62 3.32 -1.27
CA ASN A 720 -27.80 3.15 -2.48
C ASN A 720 -27.03 4.45 -2.77
N LYS A 721 -25.69 4.46 -2.60
CA LYS A 721 -24.85 5.64 -2.88
C LYS A 721 -24.69 5.97 -4.37
N HIS A 722 -25.17 5.12 -5.27
CA HIS A 722 -25.18 5.35 -6.72
C HIS A 722 -26.48 5.99 -7.22
N GLU A 723 -27.46 6.22 -6.34
CA GLU A 723 -28.71 6.91 -6.63
C GLU A 723 -28.85 8.14 -5.69
N ALA A 724 -28.61 9.35 -6.22
CA ALA A 724 -28.57 10.56 -5.38
C ALA A 724 -29.86 10.86 -4.60
N ALA A 725 -31.02 10.38 -5.09
CA ALA A 725 -32.32 10.50 -4.42
C ALA A 725 -32.61 9.34 -3.43
N SER A 726 -31.69 8.39 -3.27
CA SER A 726 -31.86 7.25 -2.37
C SER A 726 -31.93 7.70 -0.91
N LYS A 727 -32.74 7.01 -0.11
CA LYS A 727 -32.96 7.38 1.29
C LYS A 727 -31.72 7.12 2.15
N VAL A 728 -31.60 7.85 3.25
CA VAL A 728 -30.65 7.53 4.33
C VAL A 728 -30.97 6.13 4.88
N SER A 729 -29.93 5.34 5.16
CA SER A 729 -30.03 4.03 5.81
C SER A 729 -30.48 4.19 7.26
N THR A 730 -31.49 3.41 7.68
CA THR A 730 -31.94 3.41 9.08
C THR A 730 -31.06 2.48 9.91
N PHE A 731 -30.29 3.03 10.84
CA PHE A 731 -29.36 2.29 11.69
C PHE A 731 -29.94 2.05 13.09
N GLU A 732 -30.63 0.92 13.29
CA GLU A 732 -31.17 0.51 14.60
C GLU A 732 -30.25 -0.47 15.34
N PHE A 733 -29.64 -1.40 14.60
CA PHE A 733 -28.86 -2.51 15.13
C PHE A 733 -27.55 -2.70 14.36
N TYR A 734 -26.62 -3.43 14.98
CA TYR A 734 -25.41 -3.90 14.34
C TYR A 734 -25.05 -5.34 14.77
N MET A 735 -24.21 -6.02 14.00
CA MET A 735 -23.81 -7.41 14.24
C MET A 735 -22.42 -7.69 13.67
N GLY A 736 -21.60 -8.47 14.38
CA GLY A 736 -20.31 -8.95 13.91
C GLY A 736 -20.41 -10.29 13.18
N GLU A 737 -19.37 -10.64 12.42
CA GLU A 737 -19.35 -11.85 11.58
C GLU A 737 -19.08 -13.17 12.34
N LYS A 738 -19.10 -13.18 13.68
CA LYS A 738 -19.12 -14.41 14.48
C LYS A 738 -20.47 -14.64 15.15
N LYS A 739 -20.87 -15.91 15.18
CA LYS A 739 -22.02 -16.41 15.94
C LYS A 739 -21.64 -16.65 17.40
N LYS A 740 -22.63 -16.76 18.29
CA LYS A 740 -22.41 -17.05 19.72
C LYS A 740 -21.75 -18.41 19.99
N ASP A 741 -21.79 -19.34 19.04
CA ASP A 741 -21.08 -20.62 19.10
C ASP A 741 -19.62 -20.56 18.59
N GLY A 742 -19.15 -19.37 18.18
CA GLY A 742 -17.80 -19.13 17.69
C GLY A 742 -17.58 -19.41 16.21
N LYS A 743 -18.58 -19.93 15.48
CA LYS A 743 -18.48 -20.12 14.02
C LYS A 743 -18.64 -18.79 13.28
N TRP A 744 -18.17 -18.77 12.04
CA TRP A 744 -18.44 -17.68 11.10
C TRP A 744 -19.95 -17.56 10.81
N ALA A 745 -20.39 -16.31 10.68
CA ALA A 745 -21.72 -15.94 10.22
C ALA A 745 -21.85 -16.17 8.71
N GLU A 746 -23.09 -16.20 8.22
CA GLU A 746 -23.36 -16.39 6.80
C GLU A 746 -23.53 -15.02 6.12
N TRP A 747 -22.64 -14.73 5.17
CA TRP A 747 -22.64 -13.54 4.33
C TRP A 747 -23.33 -13.81 2.99
N GLY A 748 -24.21 -12.92 2.56
CA GLY A 748 -24.76 -12.89 1.20
C GLY A 748 -24.45 -11.55 0.54
N ILE A 749 -24.00 -11.56 -0.72
CA ILE A 749 -23.60 -10.36 -1.47
C ILE A 749 -24.46 -10.22 -2.74
N GLY A 750 -25.06 -9.05 -2.91
CA GLY A 750 -25.95 -8.68 -4.01
C GLY A 750 -25.31 -7.72 -5.02
N ALA A 751 -26.17 -7.04 -5.78
CA ALA A 751 -25.77 -5.89 -6.59
C ALA A 751 -25.54 -4.65 -5.71
N ASP A 752 -24.90 -3.62 -6.27
CA ASP A 752 -24.77 -2.28 -5.66
C ASP A 752 -24.22 -2.30 -4.22
N ASN A 753 -23.27 -3.21 -3.99
CA ASN A 753 -22.64 -3.55 -2.70
C ASN A 753 -23.58 -4.01 -1.57
N MET A 754 -24.87 -4.25 -1.83
CA MET A 754 -25.83 -4.71 -0.84
C MET A 754 -25.39 -6.06 -0.22
N CYS A 755 -24.96 -6.03 1.03
CA CYS A 755 -24.50 -7.18 1.80
C CYS A 755 -25.52 -7.52 2.89
N CYS A 756 -25.84 -8.80 3.04
CA CYS A 756 -26.63 -9.30 4.16
C CYS A 756 -25.78 -10.20 5.07
N LEU A 757 -25.97 -10.10 6.38
CA LEU A 757 -25.27 -10.87 7.40
C LEU A 757 -26.28 -11.60 8.30
N LYS A 758 -26.23 -12.94 8.30
CA LYS A 758 -27.10 -13.81 9.10
C LYS A 758 -26.33 -14.41 10.28
N SER A 759 -26.69 -13.99 11.50
CA SER A 759 -26.06 -14.40 12.76
C SER A 759 -27.03 -14.21 13.94
N ASP A 760 -26.66 -14.74 15.11
CA ASP A 760 -27.39 -14.57 16.37
C ASP A 760 -26.78 -13.50 17.29
N GLY A 761 -25.72 -12.81 16.83
CA GLY A 761 -24.94 -11.81 17.56
C GLY A 761 -25.50 -10.38 17.54
N LEU A 762 -26.81 -10.18 17.33
CA LEU A 762 -27.43 -8.86 17.16
C LEU A 762 -27.27 -7.96 18.41
N LYS A 763 -26.86 -6.72 18.20
CA LYS A 763 -26.62 -5.70 19.24
C LYS A 763 -27.30 -4.38 18.86
N ALA A 764 -27.63 -3.57 19.87
CA ALA A 764 -28.07 -2.19 19.66
C ALA A 764 -26.92 -1.19 19.92
N PHE A 765 -27.03 -0.04 19.26
CA PHE A 765 -26.15 1.10 19.49
C PHE A 765 -26.40 1.73 20.88
N ASP A 766 -25.40 2.44 21.42
CA ASP A 766 -25.57 3.30 22.60
C ASP A 766 -25.82 4.77 22.23
N GLU A 767 -25.97 5.61 23.25
CA GLU A 767 -26.23 7.03 23.08
C GLU A 767 -25.07 7.80 22.38
N LYS A 768 -23.80 7.41 22.58
CA LYS A 768 -22.68 8.03 21.86
C LYS A 768 -22.76 7.66 20.38
N GLU A 769 -22.92 6.38 20.09
CA GLU A 769 -22.95 5.86 18.72
C GLU A 769 -24.16 6.39 17.92
N LEU A 770 -25.34 6.44 18.54
CA LEU A 770 -26.55 7.03 17.94
C LEU A 770 -26.42 8.55 17.74
N ASN A 771 -25.67 9.25 18.59
CA ASN A 771 -25.43 10.68 18.43
C ASN A 771 -24.35 10.96 17.36
N ALA A 772 -23.35 10.09 17.21
CA ALA A 772 -22.40 10.15 16.10
C ALA A 772 -23.11 9.99 14.74
N LEU A 773 -23.96 8.97 14.58
CA LEU A 773 -24.73 8.74 13.36
C LEU A 773 -25.62 9.94 12.99
N LYS A 774 -26.37 10.51 13.95
CA LYS A 774 -27.18 11.72 13.73
C LYS A 774 -26.35 12.95 13.41
N MET A 775 -25.16 13.09 13.99
CA MET A 775 -24.26 14.21 13.70
C MET A 775 -23.72 14.11 12.27
N ILE A 776 -23.32 12.92 11.83
CA ILE A 776 -22.93 12.64 10.45
C ILE A 776 -24.10 12.95 9.48
N GLU A 777 -25.31 12.48 9.78
CA GLU A 777 -26.50 12.75 8.96
C GLU A 777 -26.80 14.26 8.84
N ASN A 778 -26.75 15.01 9.95
CA ASN A 778 -26.94 16.46 9.93
C ASN A 778 -25.85 17.16 9.09
N ILE A 779 -24.59 16.78 9.25
CA ILE A 779 -23.46 17.31 8.47
C ILE A 779 -23.61 16.98 6.98
N ALA A 780 -24.12 15.79 6.62
CA ALA A 780 -24.41 15.41 5.24
C ALA A 780 -25.56 16.22 4.62
N TYR A 781 -26.51 16.71 5.44
CA TYR A 781 -27.52 17.67 5.00
C TYR A 781 -26.99 19.12 4.92
N GLU A 782 -26.19 19.57 5.88
CA GLU A 782 -25.63 20.94 5.93
C GLU A 782 -24.56 21.17 4.85
N SER A 783 -23.82 20.13 4.47
CA SER A 783 -22.82 20.16 3.40
C SER A 783 -23.41 20.14 1.98
N GLY A 784 -24.70 19.83 1.84
CA GLY A 784 -25.39 19.62 0.55
C GLY A 784 -25.35 18.18 0.01
N ALA A 785 -24.61 17.26 0.65
CA ALA A 785 -24.45 15.88 0.16
C ALA A 785 -25.76 15.08 0.02
N LEU A 786 -26.80 15.44 0.77
CA LEU A 786 -28.13 14.80 0.73
C LEU A 786 -29.25 15.69 0.14
N ASP A 787 -28.93 16.77 -0.58
CA ASP A 787 -29.96 17.74 -1.03
C ASP A 787 -31.02 17.15 -1.98
N GLN A 788 -30.61 16.17 -2.81
CA GLN A 788 -31.50 15.45 -3.71
C GLN A 788 -32.47 14.51 -2.98
N VAL A 789 -32.13 14.03 -1.77
CA VAL A 789 -33.03 13.21 -0.93
C VAL A 789 -34.21 14.06 -0.43
N LYS A 790 -33.93 15.31 -0.04
CA LYS A 790 -34.94 16.29 0.39
C LYS A 790 -35.75 16.90 -0.75
N LYS A 791 -35.42 16.62 -2.02
CA LYS A 791 -36.10 17.24 -3.16
C LYS A 791 -37.49 16.63 -3.43
N PRO A 792 -37.66 15.30 -3.57
CA PRO A 792 -38.99 14.68 -3.69
C PRO A 792 -39.93 14.99 -2.52
N GLU A 793 -39.40 15.14 -1.30
CA GLU A 793 -40.20 15.45 -0.11
C GLU A 793 -40.72 16.90 -0.17
N ARG A 794 -39.86 17.87 -0.51
CA ARG A 794 -40.26 19.27 -0.75
C ARG A 794 -41.23 19.39 -1.92
N ASP A 795 -41.01 18.65 -3.01
CA ASP A 795 -41.91 18.69 -4.17
C ASP A 795 -43.29 18.07 -3.82
N ALA A 796 -43.33 16.98 -3.04
CA ALA A 796 -44.57 16.38 -2.55
C ALA A 796 -45.33 17.25 -1.52
N GLU A 797 -44.64 17.96 -0.63
CA GLU A 797 -45.27 18.95 0.26
C GLU A 797 -45.88 20.12 -0.53
N ASN A 798 -45.26 20.54 -1.62
CA ASN A 798 -45.81 21.57 -2.52
C ASN A 798 -46.99 21.04 -3.37
N GLU A 799 -46.97 19.78 -3.83
CA GLU A 799 -48.11 19.17 -4.54
C GLU A 799 -49.31 18.83 -3.64
N THR A 800 -49.08 18.59 -2.34
CA THR A 800 -50.15 18.31 -1.36
C THR A 800 -50.71 19.56 -0.67
N GLY A 801 -50.28 20.77 -1.07
CA GLY A 801 -50.76 22.04 -0.54
C GLY A 801 -52.19 22.41 -0.95
N TYR A 802 -53.20 21.87 -0.25
CA TYR A 802 -54.63 22.20 -0.36
C TYR A 802 -55.31 22.39 1.01
#